data_AF-A0A2V8QPI9-F1
#
_entry.id   AF-A0A2V8QPI9-F1
#
_cell.length_a   1.000
_cell.length_b   1.000
_cell.length_c   1.000
_cell.angle_alpha   90.00
_cell.angle_beta   90.00
_cell.angle_gamma   90.00
#
_symmetry.space_group_name_H-M   'P 1'
#
loop_
_entity.id
_entity.type
_entity.pdbx_description
1 polymer ?
#
loop_
_entity_poly.entity_id
_entity_poly.type
_entity_poly.pdbx_seq_one_letter_code
_entity_poly.pdbx_strand_id
1 'polypeptide(L)'
;MVRPARLLSFTLCLSALAPAVVAQQSSGPPKKTAPKKTAAEIDPMAEMRRATAVSLVNTLADDARMFRDPVLRARVQARAADALWDTDRERARMLFRRAWDEAETADAEADKRVAEERQRQTRERGSFSLQLPPSLRTEVLRLVAKHDRALGEEFLAKLDESRKRETENAVTSGDRQPDAAPGGEQRRPDPLDTPPAIAKRLRLAIQLLQDGDAERAIQFADPALGAVTTPALEFLTRLRQKNAQAADERYAALVGRAALDPSSDANTGSLLASYLFTPTLYMTFTPDGGSSANSWGRDFPAPTDIAPPLRAAYFRTAASILLRPTPPPEQDRTSTGRAGWYMVIARLMPLFDQFAPDSSPALHAKMASLKPDMPYEMKLTDGSDVATRGIVPEDPNHDHVQDALNRLDHAKNSDERDAIYVDAIFSALQKKDPRVEEFLDKIEDTDLRQRVRAYVDFRATRAAVDDKDVNEVLRLARGSGLTSIQRAWALTEAARLLAKSDSPRAVALLDEALKEAKEHIDDSSPERVSALVAVATQLVELDRPRAWDVMLQVVKASNAAKDYTGEDGRINTRLETKNMTMRSSDGAQSFDLNDIFARLAREDLQRAIDLAHGFDGESPRAIATLAIARTVLEKGEKKQVRAASN
;
A
#
# COMPACT_ATOMS: atom_id res chain seq x y z
N MET A 1 -18.83 -51.56 4.23
CA MET A 1 -18.21 -52.89 4.37
C MET A 1 -18.32 -53.63 3.03
N VAL A 2 -17.38 -54.55 2.74
CA VAL A 2 -17.45 -55.67 1.75
C VAL A 2 -17.78 -55.33 0.27
N ARG A 3 -16.81 -55.61 -0.62
CA ARG A 3 -17.01 -55.91 -2.06
C ARG A 3 -17.22 -57.43 -2.25
N PRO A 4 -17.90 -57.86 -3.33
CA PRO A 4 -17.21 -58.65 -4.39
C PRO A 4 -17.06 -57.83 -5.70
N ALA A 5 -16.12 -58.02 -6.65
CA ALA A 5 -15.33 -59.18 -7.12
C ALA A 5 -16.17 -60.14 -8.03
N ARG A 6 -15.70 -60.69 -9.17
CA ARG A 6 -14.34 -61.18 -9.56
C ARG A 6 -14.10 -61.29 -11.10
N LEU A 7 -12.81 -61.30 -11.51
CA LEU A 7 -12.17 -61.90 -12.72
C LEU A 7 -12.60 -61.40 -14.15
N LEU A 8 -11.75 -61.26 -15.19
CA LEU A 8 -10.73 -62.13 -15.88
C LEU A 8 -11.39 -63.30 -16.65
N SER A 9 -11.12 -63.63 -17.93
CA SER A 9 -10.11 -63.20 -18.95
C SER A 9 -10.77 -63.21 -20.37
N PHE A 10 -10.17 -63.40 -21.58
CA PHE A 10 -8.82 -63.80 -22.07
C PHE A 10 -8.52 -63.27 -23.50
N THR A 11 -7.30 -63.51 -23.95
CA THR A 11 -6.49 -63.04 -25.11
C THR A 11 -6.58 -63.90 -26.40
N LEU A 12 -6.34 -63.33 -27.60
CA LEU A 12 -5.47 -63.78 -28.75
C LEU A 12 -5.68 -62.81 -29.97
N CYS A 13 -4.68 -62.30 -30.72
CA CYS A 13 -3.83 -62.89 -31.79
C CYS A 13 -4.59 -63.28 -33.08
N LEU A 14 -4.06 -63.18 -34.32
CA LEU A 14 -2.66 -63.01 -34.83
C LEU A 14 -2.64 -62.35 -36.25
N SER A 15 -1.45 -61.96 -36.76
CA SER A 15 -1.00 -61.82 -38.19
C SER A 15 -1.98 -61.40 -39.31
N ALA A 16 -1.82 -60.35 -40.14
CA ALA A 16 -0.68 -59.75 -40.88
C ALA A 16 -0.45 -60.28 -42.33
N LEU A 17 -0.18 -59.33 -43.26
CA LEU A 17 0.37 -59.44 -44.64
C LEU A 17 -0.51 -59.90 -45.83
N ALA A 18 -1.20 -58.92 -46.47
CA ALA A 18 -1.08 -58.47 -47.89
C ALA A 18 -1.24 -59.46 -49.09
N PRO A 19 -1.28 -59.03 -50.38
CA PRO A 19 -1.35 -57.67 -50.97
C PRO A 19 -2.42 -57.48 -52.11
N ALA A 20 -2.35 -56.32 -52.79
CA ALA A 20 -2.60 -56.08 -54.24
C ALA A 20 -3.98 -55.59 -54.79
N VAL A 21 -3.93 -54.36 -55.34
CA VAL A 21 -4.47 -53.88 -56.66
C VAL A 21 -5.96 -54.13 -56.95
N VAL A 22 -6.87 -53.21 -56.60
CA VAL A 22 -7.26 -51.99 -57.36
C VAL A 22 -8.04 -52.26 -58.67
N ALA A 23 -9.33 -51.97 -58.61
CA ALA A 23 -10.19 -51.53 -59.72
C ALA A 23 -11.05 -50.36 -59.22
N GLN A 24 -11.37 -49.39 -60.08
CA GLN A 24 -11.85 -48.06 -59.66
C GLN A 24 -13.17 -47.68 -60.34
N GLN A 25 -14.22 -47.42 -59.55
CA GLN A 25 -15.43 -46.72 -60.00
C GLN A 25 -15.97 -45.72 -58.96
N SER A 26 -16.60 -44.68 -59.48
CA SER A 26 -17.32 -43.58 -58.81
C SER A 26 -18.61 -44.04 -58.10
N SER A 27 -19.20 -43.33 -57.13
CA SER A 27 -18.88 -41.99 -56.56
C SER A 27 -19.54 -41.79 -55.19
N GLY A 28 -18.87 -41.07 -54.29
CA GLY A 28 -19.41 -40.49 -53.06
C GLY A 28 -18.47 -39.38 -52.57
N PRO A 29 -18.97 -38.28 -51.94
CA PRO A 29 -18.18 -37.06 -51.78
C PRO A 29 -17.04 -37.24 -50.77
N PRO A 30 -15.84 -36.68 -51.05
CA PRO A 30 -14.73 -36.72 -50.11
C PRO A 30 -15.06 -35.88 -48.86
N LYS A 31 -14.76 -36.43 -47.68
CA LYS A 31 -14.69 -35.64 -46.45
C LYS A 31 -13.70 -34.50 -46.68
N LYS A 32 -14.18 -33.25 -46.66
CA LYS A 32 -13.29 -32.08 -46.58
C LYS A 32 -12.49 -32.17 -45.28
N THR A 33 -11.23 -32.56 -45.39
CA THR A 33 -10.24 -32.34 -44.33
C THR A 33 -10.14 -30.84 -44.10
N ALA A 34 -10.73 -30.36 -43.00
CA ALA A 34 -10.53 -28.98 -42.58
C ALA A 34 -9.01 -28.75 -42.41
N PRO A 35 -8.46 -27.65 -42.96
CA PRO A 35 -7.04 -27.37 -42.79
C PRO A 35 -6.72 -27.25 -41.30
N LYS A 36 -5.56 -27.77 -40.88
CA LYS A 36 -5.00 -27.43 -39.58
C LYS A 36 -4.94 -25.90 -39.50
N LYS A 37 -5.44 -25.32 -38.41
CA LYS A 37 -5.23 -23.90 -38.12
C LYS A 37 -3.73 -23.70 -37.85
N THR A 38 -3.01 -23.27 -38.88
CA THR A 38 -1.74 -22.56 -38.75
C THR A 38 -1.92 -21.29 -37.91
N ALA A 39 -0.81 -20.63 -37.57
CA ALA A 39 -0.74 -19.47 -36.69
C ALA A 39 -1.95 -18.53 -36.81
N ALA A 40 -2.47 -18.08 -35.66
CA ALA A 40 -3.51 -17.06 -35.62
C ALA A 40 -3.05 -15.84 -36.42
N GLU A 41 -3.86 -15.46 -37.40
CA GLU A 41 -3.58 -14.37 -38.33
C GLU A 41 -3.33 -13.08 -37.54
N ILE A 42 -2.06 -12.64 -37.54
CA ILE A 42 -1.64 -11.44 -36.82
C ILE A 42 -2.25 -10.27 -37.57
N ASP A 43 -3.18 -9.57 -36.93
CA ASP A 43 -3.79 -8.35 -37.44
C ASP A 43 -2.67 -7.34 -37.80
N PRO A 44 -2.44 -7.02 -39.09
CA PRO A 44 -1.35 -6.15 -39.50
C PRO A 44 -1.51 -4.72 -38.95
N MET A 45 -2.75 -4.30 -38.66
CA MET A 45 -3.03 -3.03 -37.99
C MET A 45 -2.62 -3.07 -36.52
N ALA A 46 -2.76 -4.21 -35.84
CA ALA A 46 -2.27 -4.39 -34.47
C ALA A 46 -0.73 -4.47 -34.41
N GLU A 47 -0.09 -5.11 -35.39
CA GLU A 47 1.38 -5.15 -35.49
C GLU A 47 1.95 -3.76 -35.78
N MET A 48 1.38 -3.01 -36.74
CA MET A 48 1.75 -1.63 -37.02
C MET A 48 1.59 -0.73 -35.77
N ARG A 49 0.47 -0.84 -35.05
CA ARG A 49 0.25 -0.12 -33.78
C ARG A 49 1.30 -0.49 -32.73
N ARG A 50 1.66 -1.77 -32.60
CA ARG A 50 2.71 -2.22 -31.68
C ARG A 50 4.07 -1.62 -32.06
N ALA A 51 4.43 -1.61 -33.34
CA ALA A 51 5.66 -0.99 -33.83
C ALA A 51 5.70 0.52 -33.51
N THR A 52 4.60 1.25 -33.73
CA THR A 52 4.47 2.66 -33.32
C THR A 52 4.67 2.84 -31.82
N ALA A 53 4.06 1.99 -30.97
CA ALA A 53 4.23 2.06 -29.52
C ALA A 53 5.67 1.79 -29.07
N VAL A 54 6.36 0.80 -29.66
CA VAL A 54 7.78 0.53 -29.39
C VAL A 54 8.68 1.70 -29.82
N SER A 55 8.35 2.35 -30.95
CA SER A 55 9.04 3.55 -31.42
C SER A 55 8.87 4.71 -30.44
N LEU A 56 7.63 5.03 -30.05
CA LEU A 56 7.31 6.10 -29.08
C LEU A 56 8.07 5.94 -27.76
N VAL A 57 8.11 4.73 -27.19
CA VAL A 57 8.81 4.49 -25.91
C VAL A 57 10.33 4.60 -26.08
N ASN A 58 10.91 4.18 -27.20
CA ASN A 58 12.34 4.32 -27.44
C ASN A 58 12.76 5.78 -27.69
N THR A 59 12.00 6.52 -28.49
CA THR A 59 12.22 7.96 -28.72
C THR A 59 12.12 8.71 -27.39
N LEU A 60 11.04 8.51 -26.64
CA LEU A 60 10.86 9.13 -25.32
C LEU A 60 11.99 8.77 -24.35
N ALA A 61 12.49 7.53 -24.38
CA ALA A 61 13.59 7.09 -23.51
C ALA A 61 14.96 7.70 -23.87
N ASP A 62 15.21 8.06 -25.12
CA ASP A 62 16.43 8.80 -25.48
C ASP A 62 16.25 10.33 -25.36
N ASP A 63 15.07 10.88 -25.64
CA ASP A 63 14.72 12.28 -25.38
C ASP A 63 14.75 12.62 -23.89
N ALA A 64 14.28 11.71 -23.02
CA ALA A 64 14.28 11.88 -21.57
C ALA A 64 15.68 12.03 -20.96
N ARG A 65 16.76 11.79 -21.73
CA ARG A 65 18.14 12.08 -21.32
C ARG A 65 18.43 13.59 -21.27
N MET A 66 17.62 14.39 -21.97
CA MET A 66 17.76 15.84 -22.07
C MET A 66 16.79 16.63 -21.19
N PHE A 67 15.87 15.94 -20.49
CA PHE A 67 14.93 16.58 -19.57
C PHE A 67 15.67 17.22 -18.39
N ARG A 68 15.17 18.39 -17.97
CA ARG A 68 15.84 19.25 -16.99
C ARG A 68 15.78 18.67 -15.59
N ASP A 69 14.65 18.05 -15.24
CA ASP A 69 14.41 17.45 -13.94
C ASP A 69 14.99 16.02 -13.85
N PRO A 70 15.98 15.76 -12.96
CA PRO A 70 16.53 14.41 -12.78
C PRO A 70 15.51 13.41 -12.20
N VAL A 71 14.49 13.88 -11.46
CA VAL A 71 13.40 13.04 -10.93
C VAL A 71 12.60 12.45 -12.10
N LEU A 72 12.19 13.32 -13.03
CA LEU A 72 11.52 12.92 -14.27
C LEU A 72 12.41 12.01 -15.14
N ARG A 73 13.72 12.30 -15.27
CA ARG A 73 14.64 11.42 -16.02
C ARG A 73 14.60 9.99 -15.48
N ALA A 74 14.83 9.80 -14.19
CA ALA A 74 14.80 8.48 -13.56
C ALA A 74 13.45 7.76 -13.78
N ARG A 75 12.32 8.46 -13.56
CA ARG A 75 10.97 7.90 -13.74
C ARG A 75 10.69 7.47 -15.17
N VAL A 76 11.00 8.31 -16.16
CA VAL A 76 10.69 8.01 -17.56
C VAL A 76 11.58 6.89 -18.10
N GLN A 77 12.86 6.85 -17.75
CA GLN A 77 13.75 5.73 -18.10
C GLN A 77 13.24 4.40 -17.50
N ALA A 78 12.84 4.39 -16.22
CA ALA A 78 12.33 3.18 -15.56
C ALA A 78 10.96 2.72 -16.12
N ARG A 79 10.05 3.64 -16.41
CA ARG A 79 8.74 3.30 -16.98
C ARG A 79 8.81 2.93 -18.46
N ALA A 80 9.80 3.42 -19.19
CA ALA A 80 10.13 2.95 -20.54
C ALA A 80 10.70 1.52 -20.51
N ALA A 81 11.59 1.23 -19.56
CA ALA A 81 12.14 -0.11 -19.36
C ALA A 81 11.04 -1.15 -19.03
N ASP A 82 10.18 -0.83 -18.06
CA ASP A 82 9.03 -1.63 -17.65
C ASP A 82 8.04 -1.87 -18.80
N ALA A 83 7.81 -0.88 -19.68
CA ALA A 83 6.95 -1.02 -20.86
C ALA A 83 7.59 -1.83 -22.01
N LEU A 84 8.92 -1.78 -22.16
CA LEU A 84 9.64 -2.51 -23.22
C LEU A 84 10.01 -3.95 -22.86
N TRP A 85 9.86 -4.38 -21.61
CA TRP A 85 10.42 -5.65 -21.10
C TRP A 85 10.12 -6.87 -21.98
N ASP A 86 8.86 -7.11 -22.37
CA ASP A 86 8.48 -8.27 -23.19
C ASP A 86 8.60 -8.03 -24.70
N THR A 87 9.35 -7.01 -25.09
CA THR A 87 9.66 -6.69 -26.50
C THR A 87 11.17 -6.57 -26.74
N ASP A 88 11.93 -5.94 -25.84
CA ASP A 88 13.39 -5.91 -25.84
C ASP A 88 13.94 -5.86 -24.40
N ARG A 89 14.35 -7.04 -23.91
CA ARG A 89 14.88 -7.21 -22.54
C ARG A 89 16.24 -6.58 -22.33
N GLU A 90 17.08 -6.51 -23.36
CA GLU A 90 18.44 -5.94 -23.20
C GLU A 90 18.39 -4.42 -23.24
N ARG A 91 17.55 -3.82 -24.09
CA ARG A 91 17.21 -2.40 -24.01
C ARG A 91 16.57 -2.07 -22.67
N ALA A 92 15.59 -2.85 -22.21
CA ALA A 92 14.96 -2.62 -20.91
C ALA A 92 15.97 -2.73 -19.74
N ARG A 93 16.89 -3.71 -19.74
CA ARG A 93 17.98 -3.80 -18.75
C ARG A 93 18.92 -2.59 -18.77
N MET A 94 19.27 -2.08 -19.95
CA MET A 94 20.07 -0.84 -20.07
C MET A 94 19.31 0.38 -19.54
N LEU A 95 18.02 0.50 -19.85
CA LEU A 95 17.17 1.60 -19.38
C LEU A 95 16.96 1.55 -17.86
N PHE A 96 16.78 0.36 -17.26
CA PHE A 96 16.71 0.21 -15.80
C PHE A 96 18.02 0.59 -15.10
N ARG A 97 19.19 0.26 -15.66
CA ARG A 97 20.47 0.71 -15.10
C ARG A 97 20.65 2.23 -15.21
N ARG A 98 20.36 2.84 -16.37
CA ARG A 98 20.37 4.31 -16.49
C ARG A 98 19.40 4.98 -15.51
N ALA A 99 18.20 4.43 -15.34
CA ALA A 99 17.23 4.93 -14.37
C ALA A 99 17.75 4.86 -12.93
N TRP A 100 18.52 3.83 -12.59
CA TRP A 100 19.19 3.69 -11.30
C TRP A 100 20.25 4.78 -11.08
N ASP A 101 21.12 5.00 -12.07
CA ASP A 101 22.22 5.97 -11.97
C ASP A 101 21.68 7.43 -11.85
N GLU A 102 20.61 7.74 -12.58
CA GLU A 102 19.86 9.01 -12.46
C GLU A 102 19.16 9.11 -11.09
N ALA A 103 18.57 8.03 -10.58
CA ALA A 103 17.93 7.99 -9.27
C ALA A 103 18.93 8.10 -8.10
N GLU A 104 20.13 7.54 -8.22
CA GLU A 104 21.24 7.75 -7.25
C GLU A 104 21.65 9.22 -7.22
N THR A 105 21.73 9.87 -8.38
CA THR A 105 22.05 11.31 -8.48
C THR A 105 20.93 12.17 -7.88
N ALA A 106 19.67 11.89 -8.22
CA ALA A 106 18.49 12.62 -7.76
C ALA A 106 18.23 12.48 -6.26
N ASP A 107 18.28 11.26 -5.70
CA ASP A 107 18.17 11.02 -4.26
C ASP A 107 19.30 11.76 -3.51
N ALA A 108 20.54 11.70 -4.01
CA ALA A 108 21.68 12.37 -3.36
C ALA A 108 21.64 13.91 -3.42
N GLU A 109 20.98 14.50 -4.43
CA GLU A 109 20.66 15.94 -4.42
C GLU A 109 19.54 16.28 -3.45
N ALA A 110 18.48 15.45 -3.38
CA ALA A 110 17.38 15.65 -2.45
C ALA A 110 17.87 15.58 -1.00
N ASP A 111 18.66 14.56 -0.64
CA ASP A 111 19.22 14.37 0.70
C ASP A 111 20.10 15.57 1.14
N LYS A 112 20.86 16.18 0.22
CA LYS A 112 21.63 17.41 0.49
C LYS A 112 20.72 18.60 0.80
N ARG A 113 19.72 18.87 -0.05
CA ARG A 113 18.75 19.97 0.15
C ARG A 113 17.99 19.79 1.47
N VAL A 114 17.62 18.56 1.81
CA VAL A 114 16.99 18.21 3.09
C VAL A 114 17.94 18.42 4.28
N ALA A 115 19.24 18.14 4.15
CA ALA A 115 20.23 18.40 5.19
C ALA A 115 20.48 19.91 5.40
N GLU A 116 20.56 20.69 4.33
CA GLU A 116 20.68 22.15 4.36
C GLU A 116 19.43 22.79 4.99
N GLU A 117 18.23 22.37 4.57
CA GLU A 117 16.98 22.86 5.16
C GLU A 117 16.84 22.43 6.62
N ARG A 118 17.29 21.23 7.01
CA ARG A 118 17.34 20.80 8.41
C ARG A 118 18.24 21.72 9.23
N GLN A 119 19.48 21.97 8.79
CA GLN A 119 20.39 22.89 9.49
C GLN A 119 19.78 24.30 9.60
N ARG A 120 19.06 24.76 8.58
CA ARG A 120 18.35 26.04 8.61
C ARG A 120 17.19 26.05 9.61
N GLN A 121 16.24 25.10 9.51
CA GLN A 121 15.08 25.03 10.40
C GLN A 121 15.49 24.83 11.87
N THR A 122 16.48 23.98 12.15
CA THR A 122 17.02 23.80 13.51
C THR A 122 17.62 25.10 14.06
N ARG A 123 18.31 25.91 13.24
CA ARG A 123 18.83 27.24 13.65
C ARG A 123 17.73 28.29 13.83
N GLU A 124 16.67 28.26 13.01
CA GLU A 124 15.59 29.26 13.03
C GLU A 124 14.48 28.97 14.06
N ARG A 125 14.21 27.68 14.37
CA ARG A 125 13.02 27.25 15.11
C ARG A 125 13.29 26.19 16.20
N GLY A 126 14.49 25.63 16.29
CA GLY A 126 14.83 24.57 17.26
C GLY A 126 14.19 23.20 16.99
N SER A 127 13.27 23.09 16.03
CA SER A 127 12.64 21.84 15.59
C SER A 127 12.66 21.72 14.07
N PHE A 128 12.49 20.50 13.56
CA PHE A 128 12.52 20.18 12.13
C PHE A 128 11.31 19.31 11.77
N SER A 129 10.53 19.71 10.77
CA SER A 129 9.33 18.99 10.33
C SER A 129 9.19 18.99 8.81
N LEU A 130 9.94 18.09 8.17
CA LEU A 130 9.88 17.88 6.72
C LEU A 130 9.39 16.47 6.36
N GLN A 131 8.47 16.38 5.40
CA GLN A 131 8.12 15.12 4.76
C GLN A 131 9.18 14.80 3.70
N LEU A 132 10.01 13.80 3.98
CA LEU A 132 11.00 13.29 3.02
C LEU A 132 10.31 12.86 1.71
N PRO A 133 10.83 13.21 0.53
CA PRO A 133 10.32 12.69 -0.74
C PRO A 133 10.56 11.17 -0.82
N PRO A 134 9.72 10.41 -1.54
CA PRO A 134 9.96 8.99 -1.78
C PRO A 134 11.25 8.79 -2.59
N SER A 135 12.16 7.94 -2.09
CA SER A 135 13.41 7.59 -2.79
C SER A 135 13.12 6.99 -4.17
N LEU A 136 13.66 7.61 -5.21
CA LEU A 136 13.52 7.17 -6.60
C LEU A 136 14.20 5.83 -6.83
N ARG A 137 15.31 5.56 -6.14
CA ARG A 137 15.96 4.24 -6.14
C ARG A 137 14.99 3.15 -5.71
N THR A 138 14.08 3.46 -4.78
CA THR A 138 13.04 2.51 -4.33
C THR A 138 11.93 2.32 -5.39
N GLU A 139 11.57 3.36 -6.16
CA GLU A 139 10.64 3.26 -7.30
C GLU A 139 11.23 2.41 -8.43
N VAL A 140 12.48 2.67 -8.83
CA VAL A 140 13.21 1.90 -9.85
C VAL A 140 13.39 0.43 -9.42
N LEU A 141 13.77 0.19 -8.16
CA LEU A 141 13.89 -1.16 -7.58
C LEU A 141 12.58 -1.95 -7.70
N ARG A 142 11.43 -1.35 -7.34
CA ARG A 142 10.12 -2.01 -7.43
C ARG A 142 9.75 -2.39 -8.86
N LEU A 143 10.05 -1.54 -9.84
CA LEU A 143 9.76 -1.83 -11.24
C LEU A 143 10.65 -2.96 -11.78
N VAL A 144 11.97 -2.89 -11.58
CA VAL A 144 12.88 -3.93 -12.10
C VAL A 144 12.69 -5.27 -11.40
N ALA A 145 12.37 -5.29 -10.10
CA ALA A 145 12.23 -6.51 -9.32
C ALA A 145 11.13 -7.45 -9.85
N LYS A 146 10.03 -6.91 -10.39
CA LYS A 146 8.95 -7.66 -11.08
C LYS A 146 9.47 -8.46 -12.27
N HIS A 147 10.45 -7.91 -12.97
CA HIS A 147 10.91 -8.38 -14.27
C HIS A 147 12.15 -9.24 -14.14
N ASP A 148 13.22 -8.70 -13.55
CA ASP A 148 14.52 -9.35 -13.42
C ASP A 148 14.94 -9.47 -11.94
N ARG A 149 14.97 -10.70 -11.42
CA ARG A 149 15.39 -10.94 -10.03
C ARG A 149 16.86 -10.62 -9.83
N ALA A 150 17.74 -10.96 -10.78
CA ALA A 150 19.17 -10.75 -10.62
C ALA A 150 19.49 -9.25 -10.57
N LEU A 151 18.85 -8.45 -11.43
CA LEU A 151 18.99 -7.00 -11.43
C LEU A 151 18.30 -6.34 -10.22
N GLY A 152 17.17 -6.88 -9.75
CA GLY A 152 16.53 -6.43 -8.51
C GLY A 152 17.38 -6.71 -7.26
N GLU A 153 18.05 -7.86 -7.17
CA GLU A 153 18.98 -8.17 -6.07
C GLU A 153 20.29 -7.34 -6.19
N GLU A 154 20.78 -7.05 -7.41
CA GLU A 154 21.89 -6.09 -7.66
C GLU A 154 21.55 -4.71 -7.08
N PHE A 155 20.37 -4.18 -7.40
CA PHE A 155 19.92 -2.85 -6.97
C PHE A 155 19.62 -2.78 -5.47
N LEU A 156 19.00 -3.83 -4.91
CA LEU A 156 18.79 -3.95 -3.46
C LEU A 156 20.13 -3.94 -2.70
N ALA A 157 21.15 -4.64 -3.20
CA ALA A 157 22.49 -4.64 -2.61
C ALA A 157 23.16 -3.26 -2.64
N LYS A 158 23.15 -2.56 -3.80
CA LYS A 158 23.65 -1.17 -3.91
C LYS A 158 22.98 -0.23 -2.90
N LEU A 159 21.67 -0.33 -2.76
CA LEU A 159 20.87 0.51 -1.86
C LEU A 159 21.10 0.19 -0.38
N ASP A 160 21.62 -0.98 -0.02
CA ASP A 160 22.13 -1.26 1.33
C ASP A 160 23.60 -0.88 1.53
N GLU A 161 24.45 -0.94 0.49
CA GLU A 161 25.80 -0.40 0.55
C GLU A 161 25.84 1.12 0.69
N SER A 162 25.02 1.86 -0.07
CA SER A 162 24.87 3.31 0.05
C SER A 162 24.60 3.69 1.51
N ARG A 163 23.63 3.02 2.14
CA ARG A 163 23.24 3.29 3.52
C ARG A 163 24.33 2.96 4.54
N LYS A 164 25.14 1.90 4.32
CA LYS A 164 26.29 1.61 5.19
C LYS A 164 27.29 2.77 5.17
N ARG A 165 27.69 3.19 3.96
CA ARG A 165 28.62 4.32 3.74
C ARG A 165 28.06 5.62 4.32
N GLU A 166 26.76 5.89 4.16
CA GLU A 166 26.06 7.02 4.80
C GLU A 166 26.18 6.96 6.35
N THR A 167 25.95 5.79 6.96
CA THR A 167 26.06 5.63 8.42
C THR A 167 27.49 5.68 8.95
N GLU A 168 28.46 5.18 8.18
CA GLU A 168 29.90 5.25 8.51
C GLU A 168 30.38 6.71 8.44
N ASN A 169 30.03 7.43 7.37
CA ASN A 169 30.30 8.86 7.22
C ASN A 169 29.67 9.69 8.35
N ALA A 170 28.41 9.43 8.71
CA ALA A 170 27.72 10.14 9.79
C ALA A 170 28.35 9.89 11.18
N VAL A 171 29.00 8.74 11.39
CA VAL A 171 29.79 8.46 12.61
C VAL A 171 31.13 9.19 12.59
N THR A 172 31.82 9.28 11.44
CA THR A 172 33.10 10.00 11.34
C THR A 172 32.97 11.52 11.32
N SER A 173 31.85 12.07 10.82
CA SER A 173 31.61 13.52 10.73
C SER A 173 31.15 14.16 12.05
N GLY A 174 30.75 13.37 13.05
CA GLY A 174 30.24 13.88 14.33
C GLY A 174 28.81 14.43 14.31
N ASP A 175 28.12 14.40 13.16
CA ASP A 175 26.72 14.84 13.01
C ASP A 175 25.70 14.00 13.81
N ARG A 176 26.13 12.88 14.40
CA ARG A 176 25.35 12.19 15.44
C ARG A 176 25.41 12.96 16.76
N GLN A 177 24.34 13.69 17.06
CA GLN A 177 23.98 13.98 18.44
C GLN A 177 23.83 12.63 19.18
N PRO A 178 24.55 12.38 20.30
CA PRO A 178 24.72 11.03 20.81
C PRO A 178 23.57 10.59 21.73
N ASP A 179 22.61 9.86 21.16
CA ASP A 179 21.60 9.10 21.93
C ASP A 179 22.20 8.00 22.83
N ALA A 180 23.51 7.76 22.72
CA ALA A 180 24.30 7.01 23.68
C ALA A 180 25.19 7.97 24.48
N ALA A 181 24.79 8.27 25.72
CA ALA A 181 25.63 9.00 26.66
C ALA A 181 27.01 8.31 26.81
N PRO A 182 28.13 9.06 26.83
CA PRO A 182 29.48 8.49 26.85
C PRO A 182 29.75 7.77 28.19
N GLY A 183 29.50 6.46 28.23
CA GLY A 183 29.57 5.63 29.43
C GLY A 183 28.61 4.43 29.44
N GLY A 184 27.61 4.37 28.55
CA GLY A 184 26.73 3.22 28.44
C GLY A 184 27.44 1.94 27.95
N GLU A 185 27.10 0.79 28.52
CA GLU A 185 27.49 -0.52 27.97
C GLU A 185 27.05 -0.66 26.50
N GLN A 186 27.71 -1.57 25.77
CA GLN A 186 27.25 -2.01 24.45
C GLN A 186 25.82 -2.59 24.54
N ARG A 187 24.84 -1.74 24.27
CA ARG A 187 23.41 -2.08 24.25
C ARG A 187 23.23 -3.22 23.24
N ARG A 188 22.82 -4.40 23.74
CA ARG A 188 22.50 -5.54 22.87
C ARG A 188 21.44 -5.10 21.85
N PRO A 189 21.46 -5.60 20.60
CA PRO A 189 20.38 -5.37 19.66
C PRO A 189 19.03 -5.71 20.31
N ASP A 190 18.07 -4.82 20.16
CA ASP A 190 16.70 -5.09 20.58
C ASP A 190 16.16 -6.26 19.72
N PRO A 191 15.60 -7.33 20.32
CA PRO A 191 14.97 -8.43 19.56
C PRO A 191 13.93 -7.98 18.54
N LEU A 192 13.37 -6.77 18.68
CA LEU A 192 12.38 -6.18 17.78
C LEU A 192 12.98 -5.27 16.69
N ASP A 193 14.24 -4.83 16.81
CA ASP A 193 14.86 -3.98 15.79
C ASP A 193 15.10 -4.79 14.51
N THR A 194 14.34 -4.47 13.47
CA THR A 194 14.41 -5.16 12.18
C THR A 194 15.59 -4.60 11.39
N PRO A 195 16.66 -5.39 11.13
CA PRO A 195 17.87 -4.85 10.50
C PRO A 195 17.52 -4.11 9.20
N PRO A 196 18.02 -2.89 8.93
CA PRO A 196 17.39 -2.03 7.92
C PRO A 196 17.33 -2.60 6.49
N ALA A 197 18.26 -3.48 6.14
CA ALA A 197 18.27 -4.29 4.91
C ALA A 197 17.07 -5.27 4.84
N ILE A 198 16.81 -5.98 5.94
CA ILE A 198 15.68 -6.92 6.10
C ILE A 198 14.35 -6.16 5.99
N ALA A 199 14.25 -5.00 6.65
CA ALA A 199 13.06 -4.15 6.58
C ALA A 199 12.79 -3.62 5.15
N LYS A 200 13.84 -3.21 4.41
CA LYS A 200 13.74 -2.80 3.00
C LYS A 200 13.31 -3.97 2.10
N ARG A 201 13.96 -5.12 2.21
CA ARG A 201 13.66 -6.33 1.41
C ARG A 201 12.22 -6.81 1.62
N LEU A 202 11.73 -6.82 2.86
CA LEU A 202 10.34 -7.17 3.16
C LEU A 202 9.35 -6.11 2.65
N ARG A 203 9.70 -4.81 2.70
CA ARG A 203 8.86 -3.75 2.10
C ARG A 203 8.75 -3.88 0.58
N LEU A 204 9.84 -4.23 -0.12
CA LEU A 204 9.82 -4.56 -1.55
C LEU A 204 8.91 -5.77 -1.83
N ALA A 205 9.03 -6.85 -1.04
CA ALA A 205 8.18 -8.02 -1.18
C ALA A 205 6.69 -7.70 -0.95
N ILE A 206 6.36 -6.87 0.06
CA ILE A 206 4.99 -6.38 0.31
C ILE A 206 4.46 -5.59 -0.90
N GLN A 207 5.29 -4.74 -1.52
CA GLN A 207 4.89 -3.96 -2.71
C GLN A 207 4.66 -4.85 -3.94
N LEU A 208 5.52 -5.82 -4.20
CA LEU A 208 5.35 -6.81 -5.28
C LEU A 208 4.06 -7.63 -5.10
N LEU A 209 3.75 -8.01 -3.86
CA LEU A 209 2.54 -8.74 -3.50
C LEU A 209 1.26 -7.90 -3.64
N GLN A 210 1.33 -6.59 -3.33
CA GLN A 210 0.27 -5.63 -3.59
C GLN A 210 0.03 -5.46 -5.10
N ASP A 211 1.10 -5.46 -5.90
CA ASP A 211 1.03 -5.46 -7.38
C ASP A 211 0.53 -6.80 -7.96
N GLY A 212 0.35 -7.83 -7.13
CA GLY A 212 -0.21 -9.14 -7.50
C GLY A 212 0.83 -10.23 -7.81
N ASP A 213 2.12 -9.89 -7.85
CA ASP A 213 3.21 -10.83 -8.12
C ASP A 213 3.63 -11.57 -6.84
N ALA A 214 2.81 -12.53 -6.44
CA ALA A 214 3.03 -13.34 -5.24
C ALA A 214 4.29 -14.20 -5.32
N GLU A 215 4.67 -14.69 -6.50
CA GLU A 215 5.88 -15.52 -6.67
C GLU A 215 7.15 -14.70 -6.48
N ARG A 216 7.27 -13.53 -7.11
CA ARG A 216 8.43 -12.66 -6.94
C ARG A 216 8.50 -12.08 -5.54
N ALA A 217 7.34 -11.75 -4.96
CA ALA A 217 7.24 -11.31 -3.58
C ALA A 217 7.81 -12.36 -2.60
N ILE A 218 7.42 -13.64 -2.76
CA ILE A 218 8.01 -14.76 -1.99
C ILE A 218 9.53 -14.84 -2.23
N GLN A 219 9.99 -14.76 -3.48
CA GLN A 219 11.42 -14.88 -3.82
C GLN A 219 12.30 -13.81 -3.15
N PHE A 220 11.80 -12.58 -2.99
CA PHE A 220 12.48 -11.53 -2.22
C PHE A 220 12.26 -11.64 -0.70
N ALA A 221 11.11 -12.15 -0.23
CA ALA A 221 10.84 -12.29 1.20
C ALA A 221 11.60 -13.44 1.87
N ASP A 222 11.75 -14.59 1.23
CA ASP A 222 12.29 -15.82 1.87
C ASP A 222 13.68 -15.63 2.51
N PRO A 223 14.65 -14.90 1.91
CA PRO A 223 15.93 -14.57 2.56
C PRO A 223 15.83 -13.63 3.78
N ALA A 224 14.67 -12.99 3.99
CA ALA A 224 14.42 -12.01 5.05
C ALA A 224 13.50 -12.52 6.16
N LEU A 225 12.77 -13.63 5.96
CA LEU A 225 11.92 -14.29 6.97
C LEU A 225 12.73 -15.09 8.02
N GLY A 226 13.90 -14.58 8.42
CA GLY A 226 14.82 -15.24 9.35
C GLY A 226 14.36 -15.19 10.81
N ALA A 227 13.83 -14.05 11.25
CA ALA A 227 13.43 -13.76 12.63
C ALA A 227 12.04 -13.10 12.70
N VAL A 228 11.38 -13.20 13.86
CA VAL A 228 10.05 -12.64 14.10
C VAL A 228 10.13 -11.12 14.15
N THR A 229 9.54 -10.46 13.16
CA THR A 229 9.53 -8.99 13.07
C THR A 229 8.20 -8.52 12.49
N THR A 230 7.80 -7.29 12.82
CA THR A 230 6.55 -6.69 12.31
C THR A 230 6.46 -6.70 10.77
N PRO A 231 7.52 -6.34 10.00
CA PRO A 231 7.46 -6.42 8.53
C PRO A 231 7.38 -7.86 7.99
N ALA A 232 7.95 -8.85 8.69
CA ALA A 232 7.86 -10.25 8.29
C ALA A 232 6.43 -10.78 8.49
N LEU A 233 5.80 -10.44 9.61
CA LEU A 233 4.42 -10.81 9.90
C LEU A 233 3.42 -10.03 9.04
N GLU A 234 3.68 -8.77 8.71
CA GLU A 234 2.90 -8.02 7.71
C GLU A 234 2.97 -8.71 6.35
N PHE A 235 4.17 -9.07 5.88
CA PHE A 235 4.33 -9.82 4.63
C PHE A 235 3.53 -11.12 4.65
N LEU A 236 3.63 -11.91 5.73
CA LEU A 236 2.89 -13.17 5.85
C LEU A 236 1.38 -12.97 5.91
N THR A 237 0.86 -12.02 6.71
CA THR A 237 -0.58 -11.70 6.77
C THR A 237 -1.11 -11.27 5.39
N ARG A 238 -0.36 -10.44 4.66
CA ARG A 238 -0.73 -10.06 3.28
C ARG A 238 -0.63 -11.24 2.32
N LEU A 239 0.38 -12.11 2.45
CA LEU A 239 0.55 -13.28 1.58
C LEU A 239 -0.60 -14.26 1.78
N ARG A 240 -1.07 -14.43 3.02
CA ARG A 240 -2.21 -15.29 3.35
C ARG A 240 -3.49 -14.90 2.61
N GLN A 241 -3.70 -13.60 2.35
CA GLN A 241 -4.82 -13.07 1.55
C GLN A 241 -4.74 -13.42 0.05
N LYS A 242 -3.61 -13.96 -0.44
CA LYS A 242 -3.38 -14.36 -1.84
C LYS A 242 -3.13 -15.86 -1.98
N ASN A 243 -2.37 -16.44 -1.05
CA ASN A 243 -2.01 -17.85 -0.99
C ASN A 243 -1.83 -18.25 0.48
N ALA A 244 -2.89 -18.77 1.09
CA ALA A 244 -2.88 -19.17 2.50
C ALA A 244 -1.85 -20.26 2.82
N GLN A 245 -1.71 -21.28 1.95
CA GLN A 245 -0.75 -22.37 2.14
C GLN A 245 0.69 -21.84 2.20
N ALA A 246 1.12 -21.04 1.21
CA ALA A 246 2.49 -20.55 1.15
C ALA A 246 2.85 -19.63 2.33
N ALA A 247 1.87 -18.92 2.89
CA ALA A 247 2.03 -18.11 4.10
C ALA A 247 2.06 -18.97 5.37
N ASP A 248 1.13 -19.92 5.53
CA ASP A 248 1.02 -20.80 6.70
C ASP A 248 2.27 -21.72 6.82
N GLU A 249 2.84 -22.20 5.72
CA GLU A 249 4.13 -22.92 5.67
C GLU A 249 5.30 -22.08 6.21
N ARG A 250 5.36 -20.80 5.82
CA ARG A 250 6.43 -19.87 6.22
C ARG A 250 6.26 -19.41 7.66
N TYR A 251 5.02 -19.19 8.10
CA TYR A 251 4.70 -18.93 9.50
C TYR A 251 5.06 -20.13 10.39
N ALA A 252 4.80 -21.37 9.95
CA ALA A 252 5.22 -22.58 10.67
C ALA A 252 6.75 -22.64 10.86
N ALA A 253 7.52 -22.34 9.80
CA ALA A 253 8.97 -22.27 9.88
C ALA A 253 9.47 -21.15 10.81
N LEU A 254 8.79 -20.00 10.82
CA LEU A 254 9.10 -18.86 11.69
C LEU A 254 8.83 -19.16 13.17
N VAL A 255 7.69 -19.79 13.48
CA VAL A 255 7.36 -20.31 14.82
C VAL A 255 8.40 -21.32 15.29
N GLY A 256 8.81 -22.25 14.42
CA GLY A 256 9.86 -23.24 14.73
C GLY A 256 11.23 -22.61 15.04
N ARG A 257 11.57 -21.49 14.40
CA ARG A 257 12.81 -20.73 14.68
C ARG A 257 12.74 -20.00 16.03
N ALA A 258 11.63 -19.30 16.31
CA ALA A 258 11.45 -18.54 17.56
C ALA A 258 11.55 -19.41 18.83
N ALA A 259 11.12 -20.68 18.76
CA ALA A 259 11.28 -21.62 19.87
C ALA A 259 12.75 -21.89 20.24
N LEU A 260 13.64 -21.92 19.23
CA LEU A 260 15.07 -22.24 19.36
C LEU A 260 15.95 -21.01 19.58
N ASP A 261 15.45 -19.82 19.27
CA ASP A 261 16.20 -18.57 19.37
C ASP A 261 16.31 -18.09 20.84
N PRO A 262 17.52 -17.89 21.39
CA PRO A 262 17.71 -17.34 22.75
C PRO A 262 17.29 -15.88 22.89
N SER A 263 17.22 -15.10 21.80
CA SER A 263 16.79 -13.70 21.80
C SER A 263 15.28 -13.53 21.82
N SER A 264 14.52 -14.57 21.45
CA SER A 264 13.05 -14.54 21.48
C SER A 264 12.51 -14.41 22.91
N ASP A 265 11.59 -13.46 23.09
CA ASP A 265 11.04 -13.04 24.37
C ASP A 265 9.51 -12.92 24.36
N ALA A 266 8.92 -12.30 25.38
CA ALA A 266 7.48 -12.15 25.46
C ALA A 266 6.88 -11.36 24.27
N ASN A 267 7.52 -10.30 23.78
CA ASN A 267 7.04 -9.59 22.59
C ASN A 267 7.08 -10.46 21.33
N THR A 268 8.04 -11.39 21.24
CA THR A 268 8.05 -12.39 20.17
C THR A 268 6.78 -13.25 20.17
N GLY A 269 6.31 -13.65 21.34
CA GLY A 269 5.03 -14.36 21.51
C GLY A 269 3.82 -13.51 21.09
N SER A 270 3.76 -12.25 21.55
CA SER A 270 2.69 -11.31 21.19
C SER A 270 2.59 -11.06 19.69
N LEU A 271 3.74 -10.84 19.03
CA LEU A 271 3.81 -10.65 17.58
C LEU A 271 3.39 -11.90 16.79
N LEU A 272 3.84 -13.10 17.20
CA LEU A 272 3.42 -14.34 16.56
C LEU A 272 1.89 -14.55 16.65
N ALA A 273 1.23 -14.06 17.70
CA ALA A 273 -0.23 -14.15 17.86
C ALA A 273 -1.00 -13.34 16.79
N SER A 274 -0.45 -12.21 16.33
CA SER A 274 -1.08 -11.35 15.32
C SER A 274 -1.41 -12.08 14.02
N TYR A 275 -0.59 -13.05 13.60
CA TYR A 275 -0.87 -13.81 12.37
C TYR A 275 -2.12 -14.72 12.50
N LEU A 276 -2.40 -15.22 13.70
CA LEU A 276 -3.44 -16.23 13.95
C LEU A 276 -4.75 -15.67 14.53
N PHE A 277 -4.69 -14.54 15.25
CA PHE A 277 -5.81 -14.04 16.05
C PHE A 277 -6.12 -12.56 15.81
N THR A 278 -5.12 -11.73 15.52
CA THR A 278 -5.28 -10.28 15.31
C THR A 278 -4.59 -9.82 14.02
N PRO A 279 -4.98 -10.34 12.84
CA PRO A 279 -4.34 -9.96 11.59
C PRO A 279 -4.49 -8.46 11.35
N THR A 280 -3.41 -7.86 10.87
CA THR A 280 -3.24 -6.40 10.68
C THR A 280 -3.08 -5.56 11.95
N LEU A 281 -3.07 -6.15 13.16
CA LEU A 281 -2.74 -5.48 14.43
C LEU A 281 -1.54 -6.15 15.10
N TYR A 282 -0.44 -5.41 15.25
CA TYR A 282 0.80 -5.85 15.89
C TYR A 282 0.98 -5.09 17.19
N MET A 283 1.06 -5.82 18.31
CA MET A 283 1.18 -5.22 19.64
C MET A 283 2.41 -5.73 20.38
N THR A 284 3.18 -4.79 20.92
CA THR A 284 4.36 -5.02 21.75
C THR A 284 4.28 -4.16 23.01
N PHE A 285 5.05 -4.54 24.03
CA PHE A 285 5.08 -3.85 25.33
C PHE A 285 6.51 -3.49 25.71
N THR A 286 6.68 -2.35 26.37
CA THR A 286 7.97 -1.80 26.78
C THR A 286 8.35 -2.20 28.22
N PRO A 287 9.61 -1.98 28.68
CA PRO A 287 10.08 -2.40 30.01
C PRO A 287 9.30 -1.86 31.21
N ASP A 288 8.64 -0.72 31.03
CA ASP A 288 7.74 -0.05 31.97
C ASP A 288 6.29 -0.56 31.92
N GLY A 289 5.97 -1.53 31.06
CA GLY A 289 4.62 -2.05 30.84
C GLY A 289 3.77 -1.24 29.85
N GLY A 290 4.31 -0.15 29.28
CA GLY A 290 3.65 0.60 28.22
C GLY A 290 3.37 -0.27 26.99
N SER A 291 2.34 0.08 26.21
CA SER A 291 1.92 -0.67 25.02
C SER A 291 2.15 0.12 23.74
N SER A 292 2.76 -0.50 22.73
CA SER A 292 2.82 -0.01 21.35
C SER A 292 1.92 -0.86 20.47
N ALA A 293 1.00 -0.23 19.75
CA ALA A 293 0.11 -0.87 18.80
C ALA A 293 0.30 -0.26 17.40
N ASN A 294 0.66 -1.08 16.43
CA ASN A 294 0.75 -0.70 15.02
C ASN A 294 -0.28 -1.49 14.21
N SER A 295 -1.14 -0.81 13.45
CA SER A 295 -2.12 -1.47 12.60
C SER A 295 -2.27 -0.84 11.22
N TRP A 296 -2.76 -1.64 10.27
CA TRP A 296 -3.09 -1.21 8.92
C TRP A 296 -4.50 -1.62 8.45
N GLY A 297 -5.25 -2.34 9.28
CA GLY A 297 -6.71 -2.49 9.18
C GLY A 297 -7.44 -1.61 10.21
N ARG A 298 -8.77 -1.48 10.04
CA ARG A 298 -9.65 -0.96 11.10
C ARG A 298 -10.11 -2.07 12.04
N ASP A 299 -10.51 -3.20 11.45
CA ASP A 299 -10.95 -4.41 12.14
C ASP A 299 -9.86 -5.49 12.09
N PHE A 300 -9.83 -6.40 13.07
CA PHE A 300 -8.77 -7.41 13.24
C PHE A 300 -9.29 -8.86 13.25
N PRO A 301 -10.20 -9.29 12.34
CA PRO A 301 -10.88 -10.57 12.44
C PRO A 301 -9.92 -11.77 12.29
N ALA A 302 -9.87 -12.63 13.31
CA ALA A 302 -9.08 -13.87 13.29
C ALA A 302 -9.44 -14.76 12.07
N PRO A 303 -8.45 -15.34 11.33
CA PRO A 303 -8.75 -16.16 10.17
C PRO A 303 -9.40 -17.49 10.58
N THR A 304 -10.54 -17.82 9.97
CA THR A 304 -11.39 -18.96 10.33
C THR A 304 -10.85 -20.31 9.85
N ASP A 305 -9.91 -20.29 8.90
CA ASP A 305 -9.36 -21.45 8.18
C ASP A 305 -7.97 -21.90 8.69
N ILE A 306 -7.51 -21.38 9.84
CA ILE A 306 -6.24 -21.79 10.47
C ILE A 306 -6.25 -23.28 10.83
N ALA A 307 -5.32 -24.03 10.23
CA ALA A 307 -5.10 -25.44 10.52
C ALA A 307 -4.80 -25.69 12.02
N PRO A 308 -5.54 -26.58 12.72
CA PRO A 308 -5.32 -26.83 14.15
C PRO A 308 -3.88 -27.18 14.56
N PRO A 309 -3.09 -27.96 13.78
CA PRO A 309 -1.68 -28.20 14.11
C PRO A 309 -0.81 -26.94 14.12
N LEU A 310 -1.11 -25.95 13.27
CA LEU A 310 -0.37 -24.68 13.20
C LEU A 310 -0.63 -23.84 14.47
N ARG A 311 -1.90 -23.75 14.87
CA ARG A 311 -2.30 -23.11 16.14
C ARG A 311 -1.68 -23.80 17.35
N ALA A 312 -1.66 -25.13 17.37
CA ALA A 312 -1.01 -25.90 18.45
C ALA A 312 0.53 -25.76 18.48
N ALA A 313 1.18 -25.56 17.33
CA ALA A 313 2.61 -25.27 17.26
C ALA A 313 2.93 -23.87 17.81
N TYR A 314 2.08 -22.87 17.51
CA TYR A 314 2.19 -21.53 18.09
C TYR A 314 2.07 -21.57 19.62
N PHE A 315 1.01 -22.15 20.20
CA PHE A 315 0.83 -22.14 21.67
C PHE A 315 1.96 -22.85 22.40
N ARG A 316 2.46 -23.97 21.86
CA ARG A 316 3.63 -24.67 22.41
C ARG A 316 4.88 -23.79 22.42
N THR A 317 5.11 -23.06 21.33
CA THR A 317 6.23 -22.11 21.20
C THR A 317 6.06 -20.94 22.16
N ALA A 318 4.90 -20.29 22.17
CA ALA A 318 4.59 -19.17 23.04
C ALA A 318 4.73 -19.56 24.53
N ALA A 319 4.20 -20.70 24.96
CA ALA A 319 4.41 -21.22 26.32
C ALA A 319 5.90 -21.44 26.62
N SER A 320 6.66 -22.05 25.69
CA SER A 320 8.10 -22.29 25.88
C SER A 320 8.96 -21.03 25.96
N ILE A 321 8.45 -19.89 25.48
CA ILE A 321 9.08 -18.57 25.58
C ILE A 321 8.61 -17.84 26.85
N LEU A 322 7.30 -17.77 27.08
CA LEU A 322 6.71 -17.06 28.23
C LEU A 322 7.02 -17.69 29.58
N LEU A 323 7.32 -19.00 29.61
CA LEU A 323 7.74 -19.74 30.80
C LEU A 323 9.28 -19.85 30.94
N ARG A 324 10.07 -19.16 30.11
CA ARG A 324 11.54 -19.04 30.33
C ARG A 324 11.81 -18.47 31.73
N PRO A 325 12.90 -18.87 32.42
CA PRO A 325 13.25 -18.34 33.74
C PRO A 325 13.33 -16.82 33.74
N THR A 326 12.76 -16.16 34.76
CA THR A 326 12.84 -14.69 34.88
C THR A 326 14.27 -14.30 35.31
N PRO A 327 15.00 -13.45 34.55
CA PRO A 327 16.30 -12.95 35.00
C PRO A 327 16.12 -12.02 36.23
N PRO A 328 17.15 -11.84 37.08
CA PRO A 328 17.18 -10.77 38.07
C PRO A 328 16.94 -9.39 37.41
N PRO A 329 16.31 -8.39 38.08
CA PRO A 329 15.94 -7.12 37.43
C PRO A 329 17.14 -6.40 36.78
N GLU A 330 18.28 -6.37 37.47
CA GLU A 330 19.56 -5.79 37.01
C GLU A 330 20.16 -6.51 35.79
N GLN A 331 19.67 -7.71 35.47
CA GLN A 331 20.14 -8.57 34.38
C GLN A 331 19.07 -8.77 33.30
N ASP A 332 17.87 -8.20 33.46
CA ASP A 332 16.83 -8.27 32.44
C ASP A 332 17.23 -7.40 31.24
N ARG A 333 17.35 -8.04 30.08
CA ARG A 333 17.66 -7.42 28.79
C ARG A 333 16.65 -7.84 27.72
N THR A 334 15.44 -8.25 28.13
CA THR A 334 14.31 -8.50 27.23
C THR A 334 13.70 -7.18 26.75
N SER A 335 13.04 -7.16 25.57
CA SER A 335 12.39 -5.95 25.05
C SER A 335 11.19 -5.52 25.91
N THR A 336 10.55 -6.48 26.59
CA THR A 336 9.41 -6.25 27.50
C THR A 336 9.78 -5.87 28.92
N GLY A 337 11.01 -6.11 29.36
CA GLY A 337 11.33 -6.23 30.79
C GLY A 337 10.35 -7.17 31.53
N ARG A 338 10.19 -6.97 32.83
CA ARG A 338 9.22 -7.73 33.65
C ARG A 338 7.77 -7.24 33.54
N ALA A 339 7.57 -5.93 33.48
CA ALA A 339 6.22 -5.34 33.43
C ALA A 339 5.55 -5.62 32.08
N GLY A 340 6.23 -5.41 30.95
CA GLY A 340 5.74 -5.80 29.63
C GLY A 340 5.52 -7.31 29.50
N TRP A 341 6.31 -8.15 30.19
CA TRP A 341 6.12 -9.61 30.18
C TRP A 341 4.80 -9.99 30.87
N TYR A 342 4.45 -9.35 32.00
CA TYR A 342 3.13 -9.48 32.60
C TYR A 342 2.02 -9.07 31.62
N MET A 343 2.17 -7.93 30.94
CA MET A 343 1.18 -7.43 29.97
C MET A 343 1.01 -8.33 28.74
N VAL A 344 2.08 -8.94 28.23
CA VAL A 344 1.99 -9.96 27.17
C VAL A 344 1.21 -11.19 27.64
N ILE A 345 1.49 -11.70 28.84
CA ILE A 345 0.77 -12.88 29.33
C ILE A 345 -0.71 -12.53 29.57
N ALA A 346 -1.01 -11.33 30.08
CA ALA A 346 -2.39 -10.83 30.19
C ALA A 346 -3.09 -10.76 28.81
N ARG A 347 -2.44 -10.20 27.79
CA ARG A 347 -2.95 -10.14 26.40
C ARG A 347 -3.28 -11.53 25.85
N LEU A 348 -2.46 -12.53 26.14
CA LEU A 348 -2.56 -13.86 25.54
C LEU A 348 -3.36 -14.87 26.38
N MET A 349 -3.65 -14.59 27.66
CA MET A 349 -4.33 -15.55 28.54
C MET A 349 -5.67 -16.06 28.00
N PRO A 350 -6.60 -15.21 27.47
CA PRO A 350 -7.88 -15.70 26.94
C PRO A 350 -7.72 -16.72 25.80
N LEU A 351 -6.64 -16.61 25.02
CA LEU A 351 -6.30 -17.54 23.95
C LEU A 351 -5.70 -18.84 24.47
N PHE A 352 -4.90 -18.79 25.55
CA PHE A 352 -4.39 -19.99 26.23
C PHE A 352 -5.54 -20.77 26.89
N ASP A 353 -6.44 -20.11 27.60
CA ASP A 353 -7.59 -20.74 28.24
C ASP A 353 -8.51 -21.43 27.21
N GLN A 354 -8.71 -20.81 26.05
CA GLN A 354 -9.56 -21.35 24.98
C GLN A 354 -8.92 -22.51 24.19
N PHE A 355 -7.59 -22.49 23.97
CA PHE A 355 -6.94 -23.37 22.98
C PHE A 355 -5.74 -24.18 23.49
N ALA A 356 -5.21 -23.88 24.66
CA ALA A 356 -4.06 -24.57 25.28
C ALA A 356 -4.13 -24.57 26.83
N PRO A 357 -5.25 -24.97 27.45
CA PRO A 357 -5.50 -24.80 28.89
C PRO A 357 -4.50 -25.53 29.80
N ASP A 358 -3.84 -26.57 29.30
CA ASP A 358 -2.74 -27.27 30.00
C ASP A 358 -1.59 -26.33 30.40
N SER A 359 -1.44 -25.19 29.71
CA SER A 359 -0.40 -24.18 29.99
C SER A 359 -0.87 -23.04 30.89
N SER A 360 -2.18 -22.77 30.98
CA SER A 360 -2.73 -21.63 31.72
C SER A 360 -2.33 -21.59 33.21
N PRO A 361 -2.35 -22.70 33.98
CA PRO A 361 -1.92 -22.68 35.40
C PRO A 361 -0.47 -22.20 35.58
N ALA A 362 0.44 -22.60 34.69
CA ALA A 362 1.83 -22.17 34.72
C ALA A 362 1.98 -20.69 34.32
N LEU A 363 1.19 -20.22 33.36
CA LEU A 363 1.18 -18.82 32.94
C LEU A 363 0.58 -17.90 33.99
N HIS A 364 -0.48 -18.31 34.70
CA HIS A 364 -1.01 -17.58 35.86
C HIS A 364 0.02 -17.51 37.00
N ALA A 365 0.73 -18.60 37.30
CA ALA A 365 1.81 -18.59 38.30
C ALA A 365 2.96 -17.65 37.88
N LYS A 366 3.31 -17.62 36.59
CA LYS A 366 4.28 -16.67 36.03
C LYS A 366 3.78 -15.22 36.17
N MET A 367 2.53 -14.91 35.84
CA MET A 367 1.95 -13.58 36.08
C MET A 367 1.99 -13.17 37.54
N ALA A 368 1.61 -14.07 38.46
CA ALA A 368 1.66 -13.80 39.90
C ALA A 368 3.08 -13.48 40.39
N SER A 369 4.11 -14.10 39.79
CA SER A 369 5.53 -13.80 40.09
C SER A 369 6.02 -12.46 39.54
N LEU A 370 5.40 -11.94 38.47
CA LEU A 370 5.74 -10.66 37.83
C LEU A 370 4.93 -9.47 38.37
N LYS A 371 3.73 -9.72 38.91
CA LYS A 371 2.82 -8.68 39.44
C LYS A 371 3.44 -7.70 40.45
N PRO A 372 4.40 -8.08 41.33
CA PRO A 372 5.07 -7.12 42.20
C PRO A 372 5.77 -5.98 41.45
N ASP A 373 6.34 -6.28 40.27
CA ASP A 373 7.22 -5.38 39.52
C ASP A 373 6.47 -4.41 38.58
N MET A 374 5.13 -4.48 38.50
CA MET A 374 4.32 -3.55 37.70
C MET A 374 4.30 -2.12 38.29
N PRO A 375 4.18 -1.05 37.47
CA PRO A 375 3.94 0.32 37.95
C PRO A 375 2.66 0.45 38.79
N TYR A 376 2.54 1.54 39.55
CA TYR A 376 1.39 1.75 40.44
C TYR A 376 0.12 2.11 39.66
N GLU A 377 0.24 2.92 38.62
CA GLU A 377 -0.85 3.32 37.71
C GLU A 377 -1.47 2.09 37.04
N MET A 378 -0.63 1.15 36.58
CA MET A 378 -1.05 -0.13 35.97
C MET A 378 -1.51 -1.19 36.99
N LYS A 379 -1.42 -0.90 38.29
CA LYS A 379 -2.07 -1.66 39.37
C LYS A 379 -3.43 -1.06 39.76
N LEU A 380 -3.75 0.16 39.32
CA LEU A 380 -5.01 0.87 39.57
C LEU A 380 -6.01 0.74 38.42
N THR A 381 -5.54 0.78 37.17
CA THR A 381 -6.37 0.46 36.01
C THR A 381 -6.48 -1.05 35.82
N ASP A 382 -7.67 -1.53 35.47
CA ASP A 382 -7.80 -2.87 34.88
C ASP A 382 -7.34 -2.79 33.42
N GLY A 383 -6.02 -2.73 33.22
CA GLY A 383 -5.37 -2.52 31.91
C GLY A 383 -5.57 -3.65 30.88
N SER A 384 -6.52 -4.55 31.13
CA SER A 384 -6.87 -5.69 30.30
C SER A 384 -7.48 -5.28 28.96
N ASP A 385 -8.31 -4.23 28.88
CA ASP A 385 -8.93 -3.79 27.62
C ASP A 385 -7.89 -3.38 26.57
N VAL A 386 -6.98 -2.46 26.92
CA VAL A 386 -5.89 -2.03 26.01
C VAL A 386 -4.95 -3.19 25.69
N ALA A 387 -4.64 -4.05 26.67
CA ALA A 387 -3.75 -5.19 26.45
C ALA A 387 -4.37 -6.26 25.53
N THR A 388 -5.66 -6.59 25.68
CA THR A 388 -6.36 -7.65 24.95
C THR A 388 -6.99 -7.20 23.63
N ARG A 389 -6.77 -5.95 23.22
CA ARG A 389 -7.32 -5.34 22.00
C ARG A 389 -7.28 -6.28 20.78
N GLY A 390 -8.45 -6.49 20.17
CA GLY A 390 -8.67 -7.35 19.01
C GLY A 390 -8.69 -8.86 19.28
N ILE A 391 -8.29 -9.32 20.48
CA ILE A 391 -8.39 -10.73 20.90
C ILE A 391 -9.72 -10.99 21.59
N VAL A 392 -10.06 -10.13 22.56
CA VAL A 392 -11.40 -10.02 23.12
C VAL A 392 -12.19 -9.05 22.22
N PRO A 393 -13.48 -9.30 21.94
CA PRO A 393 -14.33 -8.31 21.28
C PRO A 393 -14.37 -7.02 22.10
N GLU A 394 -13.97 -5.90 21.50
CA GLU A 394 -14.17 -4.56 22.09
C GLU A 394 -15.68 -4.37 22.35
N ASP A 395 -16.08 -3.93 23.55
CA ASP A 395 -17.50 -3.72 23.87
C ASP A 395 -18.10 -2.70 22.89
N PRO A 396 -19.11 -3.05 22.07
CA PRO A 396 -19.71 -2.12 21.12
C PRO A 396 -20.23 -0.84 21.78
N ASN A 397 -20.67 -0.96 23.03
CA ASN A 397 -21.30 0.08 23.84
C ASN A 397 -20.28 1.00 24.55
N HIS A 398 -19.00 0.62 24.59
CA HIS A 398 -17.96 1.43 25.21
C HIS A 398 -17.75 2.73 24.43
N ASP A 399 -17.94 3.87 25.11
CA ASP A 399 -18.01 5.19 24.47
C ASP A 399 -16.67 5.95 24.60
N HIS A 400 -15.77 5.71 23.64
CA HIS A 400 -14.53 6.49 23.48
C HIS A 400 -14.73 7.99 23.26
N VAL A 401 -15.95 8.45 22.94
CA VAL A 401 -16.28 9.87 22.95
C VAL A 401 -16.44 10.33 24.39
N GLN A 402 -17.11 9.55 25.24
CA GLN A 402 -17.22 9.84 26.67
C GLN A 402 -15.85 9.78 27.37
N ASP A 403 -14.92 8.88 26.99
CA ASP A 403 -13.54 8.88 27.49
C ASP A 403 -12.77 10.18 27.15
N ALA A 404 -13.08 10.79 26.01
CA ALA A 404 -12.58 12.12 25.67
C ALA A 404 -13.26 13.20 26.53
N LEU A 405 -14.59 13.21 26.59
CA LEU A 405 -15.35 14.20 27.35
C LEU A 405 -15.05 14.17 28.87
N ASN A 406 -14.75 13.00 29.44
CA ASN A 406 -14.33 12.84 30.84
C ASN A 406 -13.03 13.59 31.19
N ARG A 407 -12.22 13.97 30.20
CA ARG A 407 -11.01 14.80 30.40
C ARG A 407 -11.32 16.30 30.51
N LEU A 408 -12.53 16.75 30.14
CA LEU A 408 -12.90 18.18 30.18
C LEU A 408 -12.85 18.75 31.61
N ASP A 409 -13.22 17.98 32.62
CA ASP A 409 -13.19 18.38 34.04
C ASP A 409 -11.76 18.68 34.55
N HIS A 410 -10.74 18.23 33.82
CA HIS A 410 -9.32 18.42 34.15
C HIS A 410 -8.62 19.47 33.26
N ALA A 411 -9.33 20.05 32.30
CA ALA A 411 -8.80 21.02 31.34
C ALA A 411 -8.68 22.42 31.95
N LYS A 412 -7.49 23.01 31.88
CA LYS A 412 -7.13 24.23 32.64
C LYS A 412 -7.38 25.53 31.90
N ASN A 413 -7.67 25.46 30.60
CA ASN A 413 -7.80 26.61 29.70
C ASN A 413 -8.62 26.22 28.45
N SER A 414 -8.94 27.22 27.63
CA SER A 414 -9.69 27.07 26.37
C SER A 414 -8.98 26.14 25.37
N ASP A 415 -7.66 26.28 25.19
CA ASP A 415 -6.84 25.44 24.29
C ASP A 415 -6.91 23.94 24.64
N GLU A 416 -6.86 23.59 25.92
CA GLU A 416 -7.00 22.21 26.40
C GLU A 416 -8.42 21.67 26.17
N ARG A 417 -9.47 22.48 26.36
CA ARG A 417 -10.87 22.10 26.10
C ARG A 417 -11.13 21.86 24.62
N ASP A 418 -10.64 22.76 23.76
CA ASP A 418 -10.73 22.63 22.31
C ASP A 418 -9.98 21.41 21.79
N ALA A 419 -8.77 21.13 22.31
CA ALA A 419 -8.03 19.92 21.98
C ALA A 419 -8.79 18.64 22.35
N ILE A 420 -9.53 18.63 23.47
CA ILE A 420 -10.37 17.51 23.89
C ILE A 420 -11.60 17.36 22.98
N TYR A 421 -12.24 18.45 22.56
CA TYR A 421 -13.33 18.36 21.57
C TYR A 421 -12.86 17.86 20.20
N VAL A 422 -11.65 18.25 19.77
CA VAL A 422 -11.03 17.70 18.54
C VAL A 422 -10.79 16.19 18.65
N ASP A 423 -10.34 15.69 19.80
CA ASP A 423 -10.16 14.26 20.05
C ASP A 423 -11.52 13.51 20.09
N ALA A 424 -12.52 14.09 20.76
CA ALA A 424 -13.90 13.57 20.78
C ALA A 424 -14.51 13.49 19.37
N ILE A 425 -14.26 14.47 18.49
CA ILE A 425 -14.66 14.44 17.07
C ILE A 425 -14.01 13.27 16.33
N PHE A 426 -12.74 12.93 16.60
CA PHE A 426 -12.08 11.80 15.93
C PHE A 426 -12.53 10.44 16.43
N SER A 427 -12.91 10.30 17.71
CA SER A 427 -13.63 9.12 18.21
C SER A 427 -15.02 9.01 17.57
N ALA A 428 -15.77 10.11 17.52
CA ALA A 428 -17.13 10.18 16.97
C ALA A 428 -17.16 9.85 15.46
N LEU A 429 -16.19 10.35 14.68
CA LEU A 429 -16.02 10.05 13.25
C LEU A 429 -15.77 8.56 12.95
N GLN A 430 -15.22 7.79 13.89
CA GLN A 430 -15.01 6.35 13.71
C GLN A 430 -16.33 5.56 13.76
N LYS A 431 -17.24 5.93 14.67
CA LYS A 431 -18.56 5.28 14.84
C LYS A 431 -19.69 5.91 14.00
N LYS A 432 -19.39 6.88 13.11
CA LYS A 432 -20.38 7.73 12.39
C LYS A 432 -21.39 8.40 13.35
N ASP A 433 -20.91 8.84 14.50
CA ASP A 433 -21.73 9.38 15.59
C ASP A 433 -22.32 10.76 15.22
N PRO A 434 -23.64 10.99 15.40
CA PRO A 434 -24.29 12.26 15.04
C PRO A 434 -23.82 13.46 15.90
N ARG A 435 -23.14 13.24 17.04
CA ARG A 435 -22.65 14.30 17.94
C ARG A 435 -21.49 15.13 17.36
N VAL A 436 -20.91 14.76 16.20
CA VAL A 436 -19.78 15.48 15.56
C VAL A 436 -20.06 16.99 15.39
N GLU A 437 -21.27 17.35 14.97
CA GLU A 437 -21.68 18.77 14.80
C GLU A 437 -21.74 19.51 16.14
N GLU A 438 -22.26 18.85 17.19
CA GLU A 438 -22.33 19.40 18.54
C GLU A 438 -20.93 19.68 19.11
N PHE A 439 -19.96 18.80 18.84
CA PHE A 439 -18.58 18.98 19.27
C PHE A 439 -17.82 20.02 18.44
N LEU A 440 -18.09 20.12 17.14
CA LEU A 440 -17.55 21.18 16.29
C LEU A 440 -17.95 22.56 16.82
N ASP A 441 -19.23 22.76 17.13
CA ASP A 441 -19.72 24.07 17.55
C ASP A 441 -19.31 24.45 18.99
N LYS A 442 -18.73 23.50 19.74
CA LYS A 442 -18.13 23.69 21.08
C LYS A 442 -16.65 24.10 21.06
N ILE A 443 -15.96 24.06 19.91
CA ILE A 443 -14.57 24.54 19.77
C ILE A 443 -14.54 26.08 19.80
N GLU A 444 -13.95 26.68 20.83
CA GLU A 444 -13.95 28.13 21.06
C GLU A 444 -13.06 28.92 20.06
N ASP A 445 -11.93 28.37 19.61
CA ASP A 445 -11.11 28.93 18.53
C ASP A 445 -11.84 28.78 17.17
N THR A 446 -12.36 29.89 16.62
CA THR A 446 -13.05 29.95 15.33
C THR A 446 -12.20 29.43 14.16
N ASP A 447 -10.91 29.72 14.15
CA ASP A 447 -10.02 29.30 13.05
C ASP A 447 -9.75 27.79 13.14
N LEU A 448 -9.57 27.27 14.36
CA LEU A 448 -9.48 25.83 14.61
C LEU A 448 -10.80 25.14 14.24
N ARG A 449 -11.94 25.69 14.65
CA ARG A 449 -13.28 25.19 14.30
C ARG A 449 -13.44 25.09 12.79
N GLN A 450 -13.05 26.13 12.03
CA GLN A 450 -13.14 26.12 10.58
C GLN A 450 -12.18 25.08 9.94
N ARG A 451 -10.93 24.97 10.43
CA ARG A 451 -9.98 23.93 9.98
C ARG A 451 -10.49 22.51 10.24
N VAL A 452 -11.04 22.25 11.42
CA VAL A 452 -11.58 20.93 11.81
C VAL A 452 -12.87 20.63 11.04
N ARG A 453 -13.77 21.60 10.85
CA ARG A 453 -14.99 21.45 10.04
C ARG A 453 -14.66 21.09 8.58
N ALA A 454 -13.73 21.79 7.94
CA ALA A 454 -13.29 21.45 6.57
C ALA A 454 -12.69 20.04 6.46
N TYR A 455 -11.96 19.59 7.49
CA TYR A 455 -11.46 18.21 7.57
C TYR A 455 -12.62 17.21 7.74
N VAL A 456 -13.56 17.47 8.65
CA VAL A 456 -14.78 16.65 8.87
C VAL A 456 -15.59 16.51 7.58
N ASP A 457 -15.92 17.62 6.92
CA ASP A 457 -16.76 17.65 5.72
C ASP A 457 -16.13 16.86 4.56
N PHE A 458 -14.81 16.97 4.35
CA PHE A 458 -14.12 16.15 3.34
C PHE A 458 -14.10 14.65 3.71
N ARG A 459 -13.90 14.30 4.99
CA ARG A 459 -13.93 12.91 5.45
C ARG A 459 -15.34 12.30 5.34
N ALA A 460 -16.38 13.07 5.63
CA ALA A 460 -17.78 12.68 5.42
C ALA A 460 -18.07 12.51 3.91
N THR A 461 -17.61 13.43 3.07
CA THR A 461 -17.78 13.36 1.61
C THR A 461 -17.15 12.09 1.05
N ARG A 462 -15.93 11.74 1.50
CA ARG A 462 -15.28 10.50 1.11
C ARG A 462 -16.06 9.27 1.59
N ALA A 463 -16.52 9.25 2.83
CA ALA A 463 -17.34 8.15 3.33
C ALA A 463 -18.61 7.96 2.48
N ALA A 464 -19.29 9.04 2.10
CA ALA A 464 -20.46 8.98 1.23
C ALA A 464 -20.13 8.49 -0.21
N VAL A 465 -18.96 8.81 -0.76
CA VAL A 465 -18.48 8.24 -2.04
C VAL A 465 -18.19 6.73 -1.92
N ASP A 466 -17.55 6.31 -0.83
CA ASP A 466 -17.22 4.90 -0.57
C ASP A 466 -18.50 4.06 -0.28
N ASP A 467 -19.46 4.60 0.48
CA ASP A 467 -20.81 4.06 0.73
C ASP A 467 -21.72 4.12 -0.52
N LYS A 468 -21.40 4.99 -1.48
CA LYS A 468 -22.14 5.31 -2.73
C LYS A 468 -23.44 6.10 -2.55
N ASP A 469 -23.59 6.84 -1.44
CA ASP A 469 -24.72 7.75 -1.26
C ASP A 469 -24.51 9.06 -2.05
N VAL A 470 -24.97 9.04 -3.30
CA VAL A 470 -24.92 10.20 -4.21
C VAL A 470 -25.65 11.42 -3.64
N ASN A 471 -26.70 11.25 -2.83
CA ASN A 471 -27.44 12.40 -2.30
C ASN A 471 -26.65 13.09 -1.19
N GLU A 472 -26.00 12.33 -0.32
CA GLU A 472 -25.13 12.87 0.73
C GLU A 472 -23.84 13.49 0.15
N VAL A 473 -23.22 12.86 -0.86
CA VAL A 473 -22.11 13.46 -1.61
C VAL A 473 -22.49 14.83 -2.19
N LEU A 474 -23.69 14.94 -2.78
CA LEU A 474 -24.17 16.22 -3.33
C LEU A 474 -24.61 17.24 -2.28
N ARG A 475 -25.06 16.80 -1.10
CA ARG A 475 -25.33 17.70 0.04
C ARG A 475 -24.03 18.33 0.52
N LEU A 476 -23.00 17.52 0.76
CA LEU A 476 -21.69 17.96 1.24
C LEU A 476 -20.93 18.78 0.19
N ALA A 477 -20.97 18.38 -1.09
CA ALA A 477 -20.37 19.16 -2.18
C ALA A 477 -20.99 20.56 -2.35
N ARG A 478 -22.24 20.75 -1.94
CA ARG A 478 -22.91 22.07 -1.97
C ARG A 478 -22.78 22.84 -0.64
N GLY A 479 -22.09 22.27 0.35
CA GLY A 479 -21.67 22.94 1.58
C GLY A 479 -20.40 23.79 1.41
N SER A 480 -20.13 24.64 2.41
CA SER A 480 -18.99 25.57 2.43
C SER A 480 -17.67 24.95 2.90
N GLY A 481 -17.67 23.75 3.47
CA GLY A 481 -16.47 23.12 4.05
C GLY A 481 -15.47 22.54 3.04
N LEU A 482 -15.88 22.28 1.80
CA LEU A 482 -14.99 21.76 0.75
C LEU A 482 -14.29 22.89 -0.03
N THR A 483 -13.01 22.70 -0.33
CA THR A 483 -12.28 23.50 -1.32
C THR A 483 -12.77 23.22 -2.74
N SER A 484 -12.48 24.09 -3.70
CA SER A 484 -12.96 23.93 -5.08
C SER A 484 -12.45 22.66 -5.77
N ILE A 485 -11.22 22.22 -5.48
CA ILE A 485 -10.70 20.94 -5.98
C ILE A 485 -11.41 19.72 -5.34
N GLN A 486 -11.73 19.80 -4.04
CA GLN A 486 -12.53 18.77 -3.36
C GLN A 486 -13.97 18.73 -3.87
N ARG A 487 -14.56 19.90 -4.18
CA ARG A 487 -15.91 20.03 -4.75
C ARG A 487 -15.99 19.47 -6.16
N ALA A 488 -15.06 19.87 -7.05
CA ALA A 488 -14.97 19.34 -8.39
C ALA A 488 -14.80 17.81 -8.38
N TRP A 489 -13.93 17.28 -7.50
CA TRP A 489 -13.83 15.83 -7.27
C TRP A 489 -15.16 15.20 -6.89
N ALA A 490 -15.80 15.68 -5.81
CA ALA A 490 -17.05 15.11 -5.30
C ALA A 490 -18.17 15.10 -6.36
N LEU A 491 -18.27 16.15 -7.17
CA LEU A 491 -19.19 16.23 -8.31
C LEU A 491 -18.85 15.19 -9.40
N THR A 492 -17.58 15.01 -9.75
CA THR A 492 -17.16 13.97 -10.73
C THR A 492 -17.35 12.53 -10.21
N GLU A 493 -17.18 12.29 -8.91
CA GLU A 493 -17.47 10.98 -8.30
C GLU A 493 -18.97 10.71 -8.23
N ALA A 494 -19.80 11.71 -7.91
CA ALA A 494 -21.25 11.61 -7.99
C ALA A 494 -21.73 11.33 -9.43
N ALA A 495 -21.13 11.99 -10.43
CA ALA A 495 -21.38 11.70 -11.84
C ALA A 495 -20.97 10.26 -12.21
N ARG A 496 -19.79 9.80 -11.78
CA ARG A 496 -19.32 8.41 -11.98
C ARG A 496 -20.27 7.37 -11.40
N LEU A 497 -20.84 7.64 -10.23
CA LEU A 497 -21.82 6.76 -9.58
C LEU A 497 -23.17 6.74 -10.33
N LEU A 498 -23.62 7.88 -10.85
CA LEU A 498 -24.87 7.99 -11.63
C LEU A 498 -24.75 7.56 -13.10
N ALA A 499 -23.54 7.46 -13.66
CA ALA A 499 -23.30 7.34 -15.11
C ALA A 499 -24.11 6.23 -15.82
N LYS A 500 -24.46 5.15 -15.11
CA LYS A 500 -25.22 3.99 -15.63
C LYS A 500 -26.71 3.99 -15.28
N SER A 501 -27.16 4.84 -14.37
CA SER A 501 -28.55 4.87 -13.85
C SER A 501 -29.29 6.15 -14.19
N ASP A 502 -28.58 7.27 -14.25
CA ASP A 502 -29.09 8.60 -14.57
C ASP A 502 -28.00 9.40 -15.30
N SER A 503 -27.70 8.98 -16.54
CA SER A 503 -26.68 9.60 -17.39
C SER A 503 -26.94 11.10 -17.66
N PRO A 504 -28.19 11.59 -17.84
CA PRO A 504 -28.46 13.03 -17.96
C PRO A 504 -28.05 13.83 -16.72
N ARG A 505 -28.38 13.36 -15.51
CA ARG A 505 -27.93 13.99 -14.26
C ARG A 505 -26.43 13.86 -14.08
N ALA A 506 -25.82 12.75 -14.48
CA ALA A 506 -24.36 12.60 -14.46
C ALA A 506 -23.67 13.65 -15.34
N VAL A 507 -24.16 13.92 -16.56
CA VAL A 507 -23.62 14.98 -17.42
C VAL A 507 -23.81 16.36 -16.81
N ALA A 508 -24.98 16.66 -16.22
CA ALA A 508 -25.22 17.94 -15.53
C ALA A 508 -24.27 18.17 -14.33
N LEU A 509 -23.91 17.11 -13.59
CA LEU A 509 -22.91 17.20 -12.52
C LEU A 509 -21.49 17.41 -13.05
N LEU A 510 -21.19 16.92 -14.26
CA LEU A 510 -19.93 17.24 -14.95
C LEU A 510 -19.92 18.68 -15.48
N ASP A 511 -21.08 19.28 -15.78
CA ASP A 511 -21.20 20.71 -16.07
C ASP A 511 -20.95 21.55 -14.80
N GLU A 512 -21.53 21.18 -13.66
CA GLU A 512 -21.25 21.80 -12.35
C GLU A 512 -19.74 21.70 -12.02
N ALA A 513 -19.11 20.53 -12.19
CA ALA A 513 -17.68 20.33 -11.94
C ALA A 513 -16.77 21.12 -12.90
N LEU A 514 -17.12 21.15 -14.19
CA LEU A 514 -16.40 21.91 -15.22
C LEU A 514 -16.47 23.42 -14.97
N LYS A 515 -17.59 23.89 -14.39
CA LYS A 515 -17.78 25.27 -13.97
C LYS A 515 -16.92 25.60 -12.74
N GLU A 516 -16.98 24.79 -11.68
CA GLU A 516 -16.16 24.95 -10.46
C GLU A 516 -14.67 25.05 -10.81
N ALA A 517 -14.17 24.14 -11.66
CA ALA A 517 -12.78 24.15 -12.11
C ALA A 517 -12.39 25.40 -12.91
N LYS A 518 -13.33 26.04 -13.62
CA LYS A 518 -13.06 27.21 -14.45
C LYS A 518 -13.15 28.53 -13.70
N GLU A 519 -14.16 28.67 -12.83
CA GLU A 519 -14.49 29.93 -12.17
C GLU A 519 -13.90 30.06 -10.76
N HIS A 520 -13.53 28.93 -10.12
CA HIS A 520 -13.11 28.90 -8.71
C HIS A 520 -11.76 28.20 -8.46
N ILE A 521 -11.00 27.90 -9.52
CA ILE A 521 -9.59 27.48 -9.44
C ILE A 521 -8.76 28.33 -10.43
N ASP A 522 -7.61 28.84 -9.97
CA ASP A 522 -6.75 29.75 -10.73
C ASP A 522 -6.22 29.15 -12.05
N ASP A 523 -6.12 29.99 -13.09
CA ASP A 523 -5.68 29.61 -14.44
C ASP A 523 -4.29 28.97 -14.51
N SER A 524 -3.41 29.26 -13.55
CA SER A 524 -2.06 28.69 -13.43
C SER A 524 -1.93 27.54 -12.41
N SER A 525 -3.03 27.16 -11.74
CA SER A 525 -2.99 26.11 -10.71
C SER A 525 -2.96 24.69 -11.29
N PRO A 526 -2.04 23.81 -10.85
CA PRO A 526 -2.07 22.37 -11.13
C PRO A 526 -3.39 21.68 -10.72
N GLU A 527 -4.11 22.22 -9.73
CA GLU A 527 -5.42 21.69 -9.32
C GLU A 527 -6.48 21.86 -10.41
N ARG A 528 -6.41 22.95 -11.19
CA ARG A 528 -7.34 23.22 -12.29
C ARG A 528 -7.20 22.18 -13.38
N VAL A 529 -5.96 21.85 -13.72
CA VAL A 529 -5.66 20.80 -14.71
C VAL A 529 -6.17 19.44 -14.22
N SER A 530 -5.91 19.11 -12.95
CA SER A 530 -6.42 17.87 -12.31
C SER A 530 -7.95 17.77 -12.33
N ALA A 531 -8.67 18.85 -12.02
CA ALA A 531 -10.13 18.89 -12.07
C ALA A 531 -10.68 18.76 -13.51
N LEU A 532 -10.02 19.37 -14.50
CA LEU A 532 -10.38 19.21 -15.92
C LEU A 532 -10.14 17.77 -16.42
N VAL A 533 -9.07 17.10 -15.96
CA VAL A 533 -8.81 15.67 -16.22
C VAL A 533 -9.90 14.80 -15.58
N ALA A 534 -10.35 15.14 -14.37
CA ALA A 534 -11.46 14.45 -13.70
C ALA A 534 -12.75 14.48 -14.51
N VAL A 535 -13.13 15.66 -15.01
CA VAL A 535 -14.30 15.85 -15.87
C VAL A 535 -14.13 15.06 -17.18
N ALA A 536 -13.01 15.24 -17.88
CA ALA A 536 -12.76 14.54 -19.14
C ALA A 536 -12.80 13.01 -18.99
N THR A 537 -12.25 12.47 -17.89
CA THR A 537 -12.20 11.02 -17.61
C THR A 537 -13.60 10.41 -17.49
N GLN A 538 -14.56 11.11 -16.87
CA GLN A 538 -15.95 10.63 -16.81
C GLN A 538 -16.68 10.84 -18.15
N LEU A 539 -16.38 11.91 -18.90
CA LEU A 539 -16.96 12.15 -20.22
C LEU A 539 -16.62 11.05 -21.24
N VAL A 540 -15.51 10.32 -21.12
CA VAL A 540 -15.16 9.21 -22.05
C VAL A 540 -16.25 8.13 -22.13
N GLU A 541 -17.01 7.89 -21.06
CA GLU A 541 -18.12 6.92 -21.04
C GLU A 541 -19.50 7.55 -21.28
N LEU A 542 -19.62 8.89 -21.20
CA LEU A 542 -20.90 9.62 -21.22
C LEU A 542 -21.10 10.50 -22.48
N ASP A 543 -20.05 11.20 -22.93
CA ASP A 543 -20.05 12.12 -24.07
C ASP A 543 -18.62 12.22 -24.64
N ARG A 544 -18.29 11.29 -25.54
CA ARG A 544 -16.93 11.13 -26.09
C ARG A 544 -16.42 12.32 -26.90
N PRO A 545 -17.19 12.92 -27.84
CA PRO A 545 -16.74 14.13 -28.54
C PRO A 545 -16.29 15.22 -27.56
N ARG A 546 -17.09 15.45 -26.52
CA ARG A 546 -16.82 16.44 -25.49
C ARG A 546 -15.66 16.08 -24.57
N ALA A 547 -15.40 14.80 -24.33
CA ALA A 547 -14.20 14.35 -23.61
C ALA A 547 -12.91 14.83 -24.31
N TRP A 548 -12.84 14.73 -25.65
CA TRP A 548 -11.73 15.27 -26.43
C TRP A 548 -11.66 16.81 -26.35
N ASP A 549 -12.79 17.50 -26.40
CA ASP A 549 -12.82 18.97 -26.31
C ASP A 549 -12.38 19.49 -24.94
N VAL A 550 -12.72 18.78 -23.85
CA VAL A 550 -12.19 19.08 -22.51
C VAL A 550 -10.71 18.72 -22.41
N MET A 551 -10.22 17.68 -23.07
CA MET A 551 -8.79 17.38 -23.10
C MET A 551 -7.94 18.41 -23.85
N LEU A 552 -8.47 19.06 -24.89
CA LEU A 552 -7.81 20.23 -25.49
C LEU A 552 -7.71 21.40 -24.50
N GLN A 553 -8.66 21.53 -23.57
CA GLN A 553 -8.61 22.50 -22.48
C GLN A 553 -7.65 22.06 -21.36
N VAL A 554 -7.50 20.76 -21.08
CA VAL A 554 -6.46 20.20 -20.19
C VAL A 554 -5.08 20.54 -20.71
N VAL A 555 -4.81 20.35 -22.01
CA VAL A 555 -3.52 20.73 -22.62
C VAL A 555 -3.26 22.23 -22.46
N LYS A 556 -4.23 23.08 -22.80
CA LYS A 556 -4.09 24.54 -22.63
C LYS A 556 -3.83 24.95 -21.17
N ALA A 557 -4.52 24.34 -20.22
CA ALA A 557 -4.35 24.63 -18.79
C ALA A 557 -3.00 24.12 -18.25
N SER A 558 -2.57 22.92 -18.67
CA SER A 558 -1.26 22.34 -18.36
C SER A 558 -0.10 23.24 -18.82
N ASN A 559 -0.19 23.79 -20.03
CA ASN A 559 0.84 24.68 -20.57
C ASN A 559 0.86 26.07 -19.88
N ALA A 560 -0.21 26.45 -19.17
CA ALA A 560 -0.23 27.62 -18.29
C ALA A 560 0.29 27.29 -16.86
N ALA A 561 -0.08 26.13 -16.33
CA ALA A 561 0.28 25.65 -15.00
C ALA A 561 1.66 24.97 -14.99
N LYS A 562 2.73 25.77 -15.00
CA LYS A 562 4.13 25.30 -15.14
C LYS A 562 4.58 24.21 -14.15
N ASP A 563 3.98 24.18 -12.96
CA ASP A 563 4.30 23.20 -11.91
C ASP A 563 3.44 21.93 -11.99
N TYR A 564 2.55 21.80 -12.99
CA TYR A 564 1.74 20.61 -13.21
C TYR A 564 2.59 19.47 -13.81
N THR A 565 2.84 18.44 -13.01
CA THR A 565 3.61 17.26 -13.43
C THR A 565 2.80 16.26 -14.27
N GLY A 566 1.47 16.27 -14.17
CA GLY A 566 0.60 15.21 -14.72
C GLY A 566 0.62 13.89 -13.95
N GLU A 567 1.22 13.88 -12.76
CA GLU A 567 1.54 12.67 -11.99
C GLU A 567 0.85 12.66 -10.63
N ASP A 568 0.65 11.47 -10.05
CA ASP A 568 0.21 11.29 -8.65
C ASP A 568 -1.09 12.05 -8.31
N GLY A 569 -2.17 11.72 -9.03
CA GLY A 569 -3.53 12.23 -8.77
C GLY A 569 -3.98 12.00 -7.32
N ARG A 570 -3.86 13.03 -6.48
CA ARG A 570 -4.16 13.00 -5.04
C ARG A 570 -4.83 14.29 -4.58
N ILE A 571 -5.73 14.16 -3.62
CA ILE A 571 -6.29 15.27 -2.84
C ILE A 571 -5.57 15.31 -1.51
N ASN A 572 -4.92 16.43 -1.20
CA ASN A 572 -4.22 16.61 0.07
C ASN A 572 -5.13 17.28 1.08
N THR A 573 -5.22 16.72 2.30
CA THR A 573 -5.92 17.37 3.42
C THR A 573 -4.93 17.58 4.56
N ARG A 574 -4.84 18.81 5.06
CA ARG A 574 -4.01 19.16 6.22
C ARG A 574 -4.89 19.77 7.31
N LEU A 575 -4.87 19.17 8.49
CA LEU A 575 -5.33 19.78 9.73
C LEU A 575 -4.11 20.05 10.60
N GLU A 576 -4.04 21.24 11.17
CA GLU A 576 -2.95 21.68 12.03
C GLU A 576 -3.52 22.37 13.26
N THR A 577 -3.11 21.87 14.43
CA THR A 577 -3.49 22.34 15.76
C THR A 577 -2.22 22.52 16.59
N LYS A 578 -2.31 23.18 17.75
CA LYS A 578 -1.17 23.41 18.64
C LYS A 578 -0.45 22.12 19.06
N ASN A 579 -1.16 20.99 19.12
CA ASN A 579 -0.68 19.71 19.63
C ASN A 579 -0.55 18.62 18.56
N MET A 580 -1.07 18.82 17.33
CA MET A 580 -1.12 17.79 16.30
C MET A 580 -1.14 18.38 14.88
N THR A 581 -0.35 17.80 13.97
CA THR A 581 -0.51 17.99 12.52
C THR A 581 -0.94 16.68 11.87
N MET A 582 -2.16 16.64 11.35
CA MET A 582 -2.65 15.55 10.50
C MET A 582 -2.49 15.94 9.04
N ARG A 583 -1.88 15.06 8.23
CA ARG A 583 -1.85 15.19 6.78
C ARG A 583 -2.32 13.89 6.15
N SER A 584 -3.43 13.92 5.42
CA SER A 584 -3.80 12.85 4.49
C SER A 584 -3.44 13.25 3.06
N SER A 585 -3.13 12.24 2.25
CA SER A 585 -2.90 12.39 0.81
C SER A 585 -3.70 11.28 0.14
N ASP A 586 -4.90 11.63 -0.29
CA ASP A 586 -5.97 10.71 -0.67
C ASP A 586 -5.96 10.51 -2.19
N GLY A 587 -5.69 9.29 -2.65
CA GLY A 587 -5.62 8.98 -4.09
C GLY A 587 -6.96 9.20 -4.81
N ALA A 588 -6.93 9.99 -5.88
CA ALA A 588 -8.04 10.32 -6.75
C ALA A 588 -7.68 9.92 -8.19
N GLN A 589 -7.99 8.66 -8.57
CA GLN A 589 -7.61 8.08 -9.87
C GLN A 589 -8.15 8.87 -11.07
N SER A 590 -9.27 9.57 -10.88
CA SER A 590 -9.89 10.48 -11.85
C SER A 590 -9.01 11.67 -12.24
N PHE A 591 -8.00 12.04 -11.44
CA PHE A 591 -7.10 13.18 -11.71
C PHE A 591 -5.86 12.80 -12.55
N ASP A 592 -5.61 11.51 -12.80
CA ASP A 592 -4.40 11.01 -13.43
C ASP A 592 -4.51 10.97 -14.96
N LEU A 593 -3.52 11.54 -15.67
CA LEU A 593 -3.41 11.47 -17.13
C LEU A 593 -3.35 10.02 -17.65
N ASN A 594 -2.82 9.08 -16.85
CA ASN A 594 -2.61 7.70 -17.26
C ASN A 594 -3.90 7.01 -17.73
N ASP A 595 -5.00 7.05 -16.96
CA ASP A 595 -6.22 6.33 -17.35
C ASP A 595 -6.92 6.98 -18.54
N ILE A 596 -6.99 8.32 -18.62
CA ILE A 596 -7.61 8.98 -19.76
C ILE A 596 -6.83 8.77 -21.06
N PHE A 597 -5.50 8.96 -21.08
CA PHE A 597 -4.72 8.68 -22.28
C PHE A 597 -4.73 7.20 -22.64
N ALA A 598 -4.78 6.31 -21.65
CA ALA A 598 -4.99 4.89 -21.86
C ALA A 598 -6.37 4.55 -22.43
N ARG A 599 -7.42 5.35 -22.20
CA ARG A 599 -8.72 5.18 -22.87
C ARG A 599 -8.71 5.76 -24.28
N LEU A 600 -8.26 7.01 -24.43
CA LEU A 600 -8.23 7.72 -25.72
C LEU A 600 -7.40 6.95 -26.78
N ALA A 601 -6.25 6.39 -26.42
CA ALA A 601 -5.43 5.57 -27.31
C ALA A 601 -6.09 4.25 -27.76
N ARG A 602 -7.18 3.82 -27.12
CA ARG A 602 -7.99 2.65 -27.55
C ARG A 602 -9.07 3.03 -28.54
N GLU A 603 -9.48 4.30 -28.56
CA GLU A 603 -10.45 4.88 -29.49
C GLU A 603 -9.74 5.37 -30.76
N ASP A 604 -8.79 6.30 -30.61
CA ASP A 604 -7.94 6.81 -31.69
C ASP A 604 -6.50 6.99 -31.19
N LEU A 605 -5.60 6.12 -31.67
CA LEU A 605 -4.19 6.14 -31.32
C LEU A 605 -3.49 7.41 -31.82
N GLN A 606 -3.79 7.88 -33.04
CA GLN A 606 -3.08 9.02 -33.62
C GLN A 606 -3.53 10.31 -32.95
N ARG A 607 -4.85 10.50 -32.78
CA ARG A 607 -5.38 11.67 -32.09
C ARG A 607 -4.92 11.74 -30.63
N ALA A 608 -4.71 10.60 -29.96
CA ALA A 608 -4.11 10.56 -28.63
C ALA A 608 -2.62 10.97 -28.63
N ILE A 609 -1.83 10.54 -29.62
CA ILE A 609 -0.43 10.95 -29.81
C ILE A 609 -0.34 12.46 -30.07
N ASP A 610 -1.15 12.99 -30.99
CA ASP A 610 -1.17 14.41 -31.35
C ASP A 610 -1.57 15.29 -30.16
N LEU A 611 -2.53 14.82 -29.35
CA LEU A 611 -2.94 15.46 -28.09
C LEU A 611 -1.80 15.45 -27.04
N ALA A 612 -1.06 14.34 -26.91
CA ALA A 612 0.08 14.26 -26.00
C ALA A 612 1.24 15.18 -26.41
N HIS A 613 1.49 15.32 -27.72
CA HIS A 613 2.47 16.27 -28.25
C HIS A 613 2.10 17.75 -28.00
N GLY A 614 0.83 18.06 -27.72
CA GLY A 614 0.39 19.41 -27.39
C GLY A 614 0.86 19.93 -26.02
N PHE A 615 1.33 19.05 -25.12
CA PHE A 615 1.88 19.47 -23.83
C PHE A 615 3.29 20.07 -24.00
N ASP A 616 3.47 21.33 -23.57
CA ASP A 616 4.79 21.99 -23.56
C ASP A 616 5.69 21.39 -22.46
N GLY A 617 5.12 21.07 -21.30
CA GLY A 617 5.83 20.50 -20.15
C GLY A 617 6.36 19.08 -20.39
N GLU A 618 7.62 18.85 -20.03
CA GLU A 618 8.32 17.56 -20.20
C GLU A 618 7.58 16.41 -19.49
N SER A 619 7.09 16.64 -18.26
CA SER A 619 6.42 15.64 -17.41
C SER A 619 5.05 15.19 -17.93
N PRO A 620 4.04 16.07 -18.13
CA PRO A 620 2.73 15.65 -18.64
C PRO A 620 2.81 15.04 -20.05
N ARG A 621 3.72 15.53 -20.92
CA ARG A 621 4.00 14.93 -22.23
C ARG A 621 4.52 13.49 -22.10
N ALA A 622 5.51 13.26 -21.24
CA ALA A 622 6.09 11.94 -21.04
C ALA A 622 5.08 10.94 -20.45
N ILE A 623 4.26 11.35 -19.48
CA ILE A 623 3.23 10.51 -18.86
C ILE A 623 2.16 10.12 -19.89
N ALA A 624 1.65 11.09 -20.66
CA ALA A 624 0.68 10.82 -21.73
C ALA A 624 1.24 9.84 -22.77
N THR A 625 2.47 10.05 -23.27
CA THR A 625 3.12 9.16 -24.22
C THR A 625 3.34 7.74 -23.67
N LEU A 626 3.74 7.60 -22.39
CA LEU A 626 3.88 6.29 -21.74
C LEU A 626 2.53 5.56 -21.61
N ALA A 627 1.46 6.26 -21.22
CA ALA A 627 0.12 5.70 -21.05
C ALA A 627 -0.48 5.22 -22.38
N ILE A 628 -0.28 5.99 -23.46
CA ILE A 628 -0.61 5.61 -24.84
C ILE A 628 0.11 4.31 -25.22
N ALA A 629 1.43 4.28 -25.08
CA ALA A 629 2.23 3.16 -25.57
C ALA A 629 1.99 1.86 -24.77
N ARG A 630 1.95 1.94 -23.43
CA ARG A 630 1.60 0.82 -22.53
C ARG A 630 0.28 0.18 -22.92
N THR A 631 -0.74 0.99 -23.19
CA THR A 631 -2.07 0.54 -23.61
C THR A 631 -2.09 -0.30 -24.89
N VAL A 632 -1.11 -0.12 -25.76
CA VAL A 632 -0.93 -0.94 -26.97
C VAL A 632 -0.11 -2.21 -26.66
N LEU A 633 0.92 -2.09 -25.82
CA LEU A 633 1.86 -3.18 -25.50
C LEU A 633 1.25 -4.23 -24.55
N GLU A 634 0.53 -3.82 -23.51
CA GLU A 634 -0.04 -4.69 -22.45
C GLU A 634 -1.13 -5.68 -22.94
N LYS A 635 -1.56 -5.60 -24.20
CA LYS A 635 -2.67 -6.42 -24.74
C LYS A 635 -2.27 -7.81 -25.25
N GLY A 636 -0.99 -8.21 -25.13
CA GLY A 636 -0.49 -9.51 -25.59
C GLY A 636 -1.12 -10.72 -24.88
N GLU A 637 -0.92 -10.85 -23.57
CA GLU A 637 -1.15 -12.13 -22.88
C GLU A 637 -2.61 -12.45 -22.56
N LYS A 638 -3.39 -11.48 -22.08
CA LYS A 638 -4.76 -11.70 -21.58
C LYS A 638 -5.73 -12.24 -22.64
N LYS A 639 -5.37 -12.18 -23.93
CA LYS A 639 -6.13 -12.77 -25.04
C LYS A 639 -5.72 -14.23 -25.35
N GLN A 640 -4.49 -14.63 -25.05
CA GLN A 640 -4.02 -16.02 -25.24
C GLN A 640 -4.42 -16.92 -24.08
N VAL A 641 -4.23 -16.49 -22.82
CA VAL A 641 -4.63 -17.28 -21.64
C VAL A 641 -6.12 -17.60 -21.68
N ARG A 642 -6.96 -16.63 -22.06
CA ARG A 642 -8.42 -16.82 -22.19
C ARG A 642 -8.85 -17.66 -23.40
N ALA A 643 -7.95 -17.96 -24.33
CA ALA A 643 -8.15 -18.90 -25.43
C ALA A 643 -7.63 -20.31 -25.12
N ALA A 644 -6.89 -20.49 -24.02
CA ALA A 644 -6.39 -21.77 -23.52
C ALA A 644 -7.23 -22.35 -22.35
N SER A 645 -8.28 -21.63 -21.92
CA SER A 645 -9.10 -21.96 -20.75
C SER A 645 -10.61 -22.04 -21.04
N ASN A 646 -10.98 -22.30 -22.30
CA ASN A 646 -12.36 -22.50 -22.81
C ASN A 646 -12.44 -23.80 -23.60
#